data_AF-A0A6L5XX46-F1
#
_entry.id   AF-A0A6L5XX46-F1
#
_cell.length_a   1.000
_cell.length_b   1.000
_cell.length_c   1.000
_cell.angle_alpha   90.00
_cell.angle_beta   90.00
_cell.angle_gamma   90.00
#
_symmetry.space_group_name_H-M   'P 1'
#
loop_
_entity.id
_entity.type
_entity.pdbx_description
1 polymer ?
#
loop_
_entity_poly.entity_id
_entity_poly.type
_entity_poly.pdbx_seq_one_letter_code
_entity_poly.pdbx_strand_id
1 'polypeptide(L)'
;MSKLQKYIFSGIYFSILILMCNLGTVESEAKEMDNFVVNDGILVKYTGTETEIEIPDYVNAIGKKAFYNNQIITSVIIPKNVKKIGNAAFYNCKRLQEVKLEQGVEVIGEEAFYHCIGVQKIEFPKTIKNIKDSAFEKCKRLSKITFPDKNILFGECVFSGIKRGNGGEFGEYVIANKNTLIQYIESAVQEEIIIPDFVRAIQTEAFSLSGEVYKITIPGTVSTIQEGIFGTTEVQEIIIKDGTKELEDSAFEDCDNLEQITVPSSVSVIGKNLFPKENKDIVTIRCEKKSPIYYYGKKNGYNVEVIENSNLPVTMKAKQGVVNQNVGEEEQFQIKNGILLKYDGTKQAITIPEGVKAIGNRAFAGNHYLEKVTLPDTIEKLGDGVFEGCINLEEVRMSVGLKSMGISCFKDCTNLYSISSWPSQISRIPDNTFMGSGLKQFDFSGIEQIGKMAFASCNYLKYISGGEQVKFIGQMAFYGTEWLEKDQQNIFLGHVYVKNNGQEATVTIPEGVTMIYENAFRNNQNLREVRLPSSVYLIGDSAFFNCKRLKTVEVKEGLKSIGEEAFRHCISLESILFPDSIEKIQSYAFAECRSLSEYQFPENDIEFGENVFYGVEQGNAGEFNEFIVANHNTLIAYVDSANEEEIRIPKGVEKIGLNVFQTYHIIGTLYIPGTVKTIQIGSFEYPEISNIILENGVKEIGNLAFYHCTTDKITIPNSVEKIESLLVWKKNIRDVVIACEKNSFAYEYAKRNNITIQLQFY
;
A
#
# COMPACT_ATOMS: atom_id res chain seq x y z
N MET A 1 -46.01 -62.22 42.60
CA MET A 1 -45.11 -61.05 42.68
C MET A 1 -43.66 -61.51 42.83
N SER A 2 -43.02 -61.84 41.70
CA SER A 2 -41.55 -61.89 41.55
C SER A 2 -41.11 -62.17 40.10
N LYS A 3 -42.04 -62.27 39.14
CA LYS A 3 -41.74 -62.36 37.69
C LYS A 3 -42.35 -61.24 36.84
N LEU A 4 -42.95 -60.21 37.46
CA LEU A 4 -43.55 -59.05 36.77
C LEU A 4 -42.88 -57.71 37.13
N GLN A 5 -41.69 -57.73 37.72
CA GLN A 5 -40.87 -56.55 38.01
C GLN A 5 -39.55 -56.51 37.20
N LYS A 6 -39.26 -57.54 36.39
CA LYS A 6 -38.09 -57.58 35.49
C LYS A 6 -38.40 -57.19 34.04
N TYR A 7 -39.68 -57.01 33.68
CA TYR A 7 -40.11 -56.64 32.32
C TYR A 7 -40.54 -55.17 32.16
N ILE A 8 -40.62 -54.39 33.25
CA ILE A 8 -40.89 -52.94 33.17
C ILE A 8 -39.57 -52.14 33.10
N PHE A 9 -38.42 -52.75 33.43
CA PHE A 9 -37.10 -52.16 33.22
C PHE A 9 -36.45 -52.48 31.85
N SER A 10 -37.05 -53.35 31.02
CA SER A 10 -36.53 -53.65 29.67
C SER A 10 -37.37 -53.08 28.52
N GLY A 11 -38.57 -52.53 28.79
CA GLY A 11 -39.43 -51.89 27.78
C GLY A 11 -39.20 -50.38 27.62
N ILE A 12 -38.83 -49.70 28.72
CA ILE A 12 -38.47 -48.27 28.69
C ILE A 12 -37.05 -48.08 28.13
N TYR A 13 -36.15 -49.06 28.32
CA TYR A 13 -34.84 -49.03 27.67
C TYR A 13 -34.93 -49.22 26.14
N PHE A 14 -35.92 -49.96 25.62
CA PHE A 14 -36.06 -50.18 24.18
C PHE A 14 -36.83 -49.06 23.45
N SER A 15 -37.73 -48.36 24.15
CA SER A 15 -38.39 -47.15 23.61
C SER A 15 -37.57 -45.88 23.81
N ILE A 16 -36.67 -45.83 24.80
CA ILE A 16 -35.62 -44.81 24.90
C ILE A 16 -34.47 -45.11 23.93
N LEU A 17 -34.14 -46.38 23.61
CA LEU A 17 -33.18 -46.67 22.53
C LEU A 17 -33.71 -46.27 21.14
N ILE A 18 -35.00 -46.41 20.87
CA ILE A 18 -35.58 -46.00 19.57
C ILE A 18 -35.84 -44.48 19.49
N LEU A 19 -35.99 -43.77 20.62
CA LEU A 19 -35.98 -42.30 20.64
C LEU A 19 -34.56 -41.69 20.76
N MET A 20 -33.57 -42.42 21.28
CA MET A 20 -32.14 -42.03 21.25
C MET A 20 -31.44 -42.46 19.95
N CYS A 21 -32.02 -43.38 19.16
CA CYS A 21 -31.59 -43.66 17.78
C CYS A 21 -32.18 -42.69 16.74
N ASN A 22 -32.85 -41.60 17.15
CA ASN A 22 -33.32 -40.56 16.22
C ASN A 22 -32.91 -39.13 16.60
N LEU A 23 -32.10 -38.95 17.64
CA LEU A 23 -31.53 -37.66 18.04
C LEU A 23 -30.19 -37.93 18.75
N GLY A 24 -29.07 -37.78 18.04
CA GLY A 24 -27.74 -37.71 18.67
C GLY A 24 -26.74 -38.82 18.34
N THR A 25 -26.70 -39.28 17.10
CA THR A 25 -25.43 -39.66 16.46
C THR A 25 -25.50 -39.14 15.03
N VAL A 26 -25.14 -37.86 14.86
CA VAL A 26 -24.42 -37.51 13.64
C VAL A 26 -23.19 -38.39 13.72
N GLU A 27 -23.18 -39.48 12.95
CA GLU A 27 -21.93 -40.06 12.49
C GLU A 27 -21.12 -38.85 12.03
N SER A 28 -20.12 -38.45 12.82
CA SER A 28 -19.02 -37.69 12.27
C SER A 28 -18.39 -38.66 11.28
N GLU A 29 -18.92 -38.61 10.06
CA GLU A 29 -18.21 -39.02 8.87
C GLU A 29 -16.77 -38.57 9.07
N ALA A 30 -15.87 -39.51 8.79
CA ALA A 30 -14.45 -39.38 8.92
C ALA A 30 -14.01 -37.93 8.69
N LYS A 31 -13.19 -37.38 9.59
CA LYS A 31 -12.52 -36.10 9.40
C LYS A 31 -11.74 -36.20 8.10
N GLU A 32 -12.39 -35.88 6.99
CA GLU A 32 -11.81 -35.81 5.66
C GLU A 32 -10.62 -34.88 5.79
N MET A 33 -9.52 -35.25 5.14
CA MET A 33 -8.32 -34.41 5.06
C MET A 33 -8.74 -33.03 4.58
N ASP A 34 -8.90 -32.09 5.51
CA ASP A 34 -9.44 -30.78 5.21
C ASP A 34 -8.39 -30.05 4.39
N ASN A 35 -8.61 -29.99 3.08
CA ASN A 35 -7.70 -29.41 2.11
C ASN A 35 -7.50 -27.90 2.32
N PHE A 36 -8.21 -27.31 3.29
CA PHE A 36 -8.17 -25.93 3.70
C PHE A 36 -7.52 -25.80 5.08
N VAL A 37 -6.32 -25.21 5.13
CA VAL A 37 -5.63 -24.87 6.38
C VAL A 37 -6.15 -23.52 6.86
N VAL A 38 -6.95 -23.51 7.92
CA VAL A 38 -7.62 -22.33 8.46
C VAL A 38 -7.16 -22.06 9.90
N ASN A 39 -6.61 -20.86 10.14
CA ASN A 39 -6.19 -20.39 11.47
C ASN A 39 -7.07 -19.20 11.87
N ASP A 40 -7.80 -19.32 12.99
CA ASP A 40 -8.70 -18.26 13.51
C ASP A 40 -9.70 -17.73 12.47
N GLY A 41 -10.25 -18.64 11.66
CA GLY A 41 -11.17 -18.30 10.57
C GLY A 41 -10.48 -17.66 9.35
N ILE A 42 -9.15 -17.61 9.30
CA ILE A 42 -8.39 -17.16 8.13
C ILE A 42 -7.87 -18.37 7.37
N LEU A 43 -8.27 -18.54 6.13
CA LEU A 43 -7.71 -19.56 5.24
C LEU A 43 -6.28 -19.15 4.88
N VAL A 44 -5.29 -19.78 5.50
CA VAL A 44 -3.88 -19.46 5.31
C VAL A 44 -3.25 -20.26 4.17
N LYS A 45 -3.83 -21.42 3.81
CA LYS A 45 -3.29 -22.27 2.75
C LYS A 45 -4.29 -23.31 2.25
N TYR A 46 -4.24 -23.63 0.96
CA TYR A 46 -4.93 -24.79 0.38
C TYR A 46 -3.92 -25.90 -0.02
N THR A 47 -4.20 -27.14 0.38
CA THR A 47 -3.37 -28.34 0.13
C THR A 47 -4.06 -29.40 -0.73
N GLY A 48 -5.30 -29.14 -1.16
CA GLY A 48 -6.10 -30.12 -1.89
C GLY A 48 -5.63 -30.39 -3.31
N THR A 49 -6.20 -31.47 -3.84
CA THR A 49 -5.96 -31.93 -5.21
C THR A 49 -7.18 -31.74 -6.11
N GLU A 50 -8.29 -31.28 -5.53
CA GLU A 50 -9.53 -30.95 -6.19
C GLU A 50 -9.31 -29.75 -7.11
N THR A 51 -9.91 -29.84 -8.28
CA THR A 51 -9.88 -28.77 -9.28
C THR A 51 -11.02 -27.78 -9.06
N GLU A 52 -12.14 -28.21 -8.49
CA GLU A 52 -13.27 -27.34 -8.17
C GLU A 52 -13.47 -27.35 -6.66
N ILE A 53 -13.46 -26.17 -6.05
CA ILE A 53 -13.44 -26.03 -4.60
C ILE A 53 -14.45 -25.01 -4.10
N GLU A 54 -15.01 -25.28 -2.93
CA GLU A 54 -15.81 -24.34 -2.16
C GLU A 54 -15.11 -24.09 -0.84
N ILE A 55 -14.76 -22.83 -0.59
CA ILE A 55 -14.12 -22.45 0.68
C ILE A 55 -15.16 -22.64 1.79
N PRO A 56 -14.83 -23.30 2.92
CA PRO A 56 -15.80 -23.56 3.97
C PRO A 56 -16.41 -22.31 4.59
N ASP A 57 -17.70 -22.38 4.95
CA ASP A 57 -18.46 -21.25 5.50
C ASP A 57 -17.87 -20.67 6.81
N TYR A 58 -17.09 -21.43 7.57
CA TYR A 58 -16.44 -20.90 8.79
C TYR A 58 -15.21 -20.01 8.50
N VAL A 59 -14.81 -19.86 7.24
CA VAL A 59 -13.72 -18.96 6.84
C VAL A 59 -14.24 -17.52 6.75
N ASN A 60 -13.64 -16.64 7.53
CA ASN A 60 -13.93 -15.21 7.62
C ASN A 60 -13.00 -14.35 6.72
N ALA A 61 -11.83 -14.85 6.36
CA ALA A 61 -10.91 -14.20 5.44
C ALA A 61 -10.03 -15.20 4.71
N ILE A 62 -9.55 -14.84 3.52
CA ILE A 62 -8.47 -15.56 2.83
C ILE A 62 -7.17 -14.82 3.11
N GLY A 63 -6.19 -15.52 3.68
CA GLY A 63 -4.90 -14.99 4.06
C GLY A 63 -4.02 -14.60 2.87
N LYS A 64 -2.94 -13.88 3.16
CA LYS A 64 -1.88 -13.58 2.19
C LYS A 64 -1.35 -14.89 1.61
N LYS A 65 -1.26 -14.99 0.28
CA LYS A 65 -0.69 -16.15 -0.44
C LYS A 65 -1.38 -17.52 -0.23
N ALA A 66 -2.62 -17.57 0.25
CA ALA A 66 -3.29 -18.83 0.61
C ALA A 66 -3.41 -19.88 -0.52
N PHE A 67 -3.51 -19.41 -1.76
CA PHE A 67 -3.51 -20.20 -3.00
C PHE A 67 -2.35 -19.80 -3.92
N TYR A 68 -1.28 -19.19 -3.41
CA TYR A 68 -0.17 -18.70 -4.22
C TYR A 68 0.41 -19.80 -5.13
N ASN A 69 0.59 -19.49 -6.41
CA ASN A 69 1.05 -20.39 -7.46
C ASN A 69 0.20 -21.67 -7.61
N ASN A 70 -1.05 -21.72 -7.17
CA ASN A 70 -1.86 -22.94 -7.30
C ASN A 70 -2.14 -23.28 -8.78
N GLN A 71 -1.56 -24.39 -9.24
CA GLN A 71 -1.71 -24.90 -10.62
C GLN A 71 -2.69 -26.09 -10.70
N ILE A 72 -3.61 -26.22 -9.74
CA ILE A 72 -4.58 -27.32 -9.67
C ILE A 72 -5.98 -26.76 -9.86
N ILE A 73 -6.39 -25.80 -9.03
CA ILE A 73 -7.75 -25.29 -9.01
C ILE A 73 -8.12 -24.62 -10.34
N THR A 74 -9.31 -24.96 -10.82
CA THR A 74 -9.99 -24.42 -11.99
C THR A 74 -11.23 -23.62 -11.60
N SER A 75 -11.86 -23.89 -10.45
CA SER A 75 -13.00 -23.11 -9.93
C SER A 75 -12.91 -22.95 -8.42
N VAL A 76 -13.26 -21.76 -7.91
CA VAL A 76 -13.38 -21.49 -6.47
C VAL A 76 -14.66 -20.74 -6.14
N ILE A 77 -15.40 -21.22 -5.14
CA ILE A 77 -16.51 -20.50 -4.50
C ILE A 77 -16.00 -19.90 -3.18
N ILE A 78 -16.14 -18.58 -3.04
CA ILE A 78 -15.76 -17.81 -1.85
C ILE A 78 -17.05 -17.44 -1.10
N PRO A 79 -17.30 -18.01 0.10
CA PRO A 79 -18.58 -17.91 0.77
C PRO A 79 -18.83 -16.52 1.38
N LYS A 80 -20.09 -16.22 1.69
CA LYS A 80 -20.56 -14.94 2.22
C LYS A 80 -19.90 -14.47 3.52
N ASN A 81 -19.24 -15.36 4.27
CA ASN A 81 -18.57 -15.01 5.52
C ASN A 81 -17.16 -14.44 5.29
N VAL A 82 -16.56 -14.70 4.12
CA VAL A 82 -15.25 -14.13 3.77
C VAL A 82 -15.38 -12.64 3.52
N LYS A 83 -14.77 -11.82 4.38
CA LYS A 83 -14.76 -10.35 4.29
C LYS A 83 -13.60 -9.81 3.48
N LYS A 84 -12.46 -10.51 3.49
CA LYS A 84 -11.22 -10.04 2.89
C LYS A 84 -10.53 -11.17 2.15
N ILE A 85 -10.06 -10.86 0.94
CA ILE A 85 -9.08 -11.66 0.21
C ILE A 85 -7.73 -10.98 0.39
N GLY A 86 -6.75 -11.69 0.96
CA GLY A 86 -5.43 -11.16 1.30
C GLY A 86 -4.54 -10.89 0.08
N ASN A 87 -3.42 -10.21 0.32
CA ASN A 87 -2.47 -9.89 -0.74
C ASN A 87 -1.92 -11.18 -1.38
N ALA A 88 -1.78 -11.19 -2.70
CA ALA A 88 -1.29 -12.31 -3.49
C ALA A 88 -2.02 -13.65 -3.21
N ALA A 89 -3.26 -13.63 -2.69
CA ALA A 89 -3.97 -14.83 -2.23
C ALA A 89 -4.04 -15.92 -3.29
N PHE A 90 -4.38 -15.58 -4.54
CA PHE A 90 -4.44 -16.47 -5.71
C PHE A 90 -3.39 -16.10 -6.76
N TYR A 91 -2.29 -15.45 -6.38
CA TYR A 91 -1.25 -15.05 -7.32
C TYR A 91 -0.80 -16.22 -8.20
N ASN A 92 -0.76 -15.99 -9.50
CA ASN A 92 -0.30 -16.90 -10.55
C ASN A 92 -1.03 -18.26 -10.56
N CYS A 93 -2.32 -18.29 -10.17
CA CYS A 93 -3.19 -19.46 -10.34
C CYS A 93 -3.63 -19.63 -11.80
N LYS A 94 -2.74 -20.09 -12.68
CA LYS A 94 -2.96 -20.06 -14.15
C LYS A 94 -4.10 -20.95 -14.64
N ARG A 95 -4.47 -21.99 -13.89
CA ARG A 95 -5.58 -22.89 -14.24
C ARG A 95 -6.94 -22.42 -13.75
N LEU A 96 -6.97 -21.44 -12.84
CA LEU A 96 -8.20 -20.89 -12.28
C LEU A 96 -8.99 -20.19 -13.38
N GLN A 97 -10.22 -20.64 -13.63
CA GLN A 97 -11.11 -20.18 -14.69
C GLN A 97 -12.34 -19.48 -14.14
N GLU A 98 -12.89 -19.97 -13.03
CA GLU A 98 -14.07 -19.42 -12.39
C GLU A 98 -13.78 -19.03 -10.94
N VAL A 99 -14.17 -17.80 -10.58
CA VAL A 99 -14.12 -17.27 -9.22
C VAL A 99 -15.52 -16.76 -8.89
N LYS A 100 -16.21 -17.44 -7.97
CA LYS A 100 -17.55 -17.04 -7.52
C LYS A 100 -17.44 -16.36 -6.16
N LEU A 101 -17.75 -15.06 -6.13
CA LEU A 101 -17.79 -14.27 -4.91
C LEU A 101 -19.22 -14.18 -4.39
N GLU A 102 -19.51 -14.74 -3.22
CA GLU A 102 -20.79 -14.50 -2.55
C GLU A 102 -20.87 -13.10 -1.90
N GLN A 103 -22.06 -12.74 -1.39
CA GLN A 103 -22.36 -11.40 -0.85
C GLN A 103 -21.73 -11.16 0.54
N GLY A 104 -20.40 -11.23 0.61
CA GLY A 104 -19.60 -11.10 1.82
C GLY A 104 -18.36 -10.25 1.66
N VAL A 105 -17.65 -10.42 0.53
CA VAL A 105 -16.31 -9.85 0.30
C VAL A 105 -16.38 -8.33 0.23
N GLU A 106 -15.56 -7.67 1.05
CA GLU A 106 -15.47 -6.22 1.15
C GLU A 106 -14.12 -5.70 0.62
N VAL A 107 -13.05 -6.49 0.70
CA VAL A 107 -11.71 -6.08 0.27
C VAL A 107 -11.03 -7.19 -0.52
N ILE A 108 -10.48 -6.84 -1.68
CA ILE A 108 -9.55 -7.68 -2.45
C ILE A 108 -8.16 -7.05 -2.34
N GLY A 109 -7.22 -7.83 -1.83
CA GLY A 109 -5.86 -7.43 -1.55
C GLY A 109 -5.02 -7.20 -2.81
N GLU A 110 -3.84 -6.61 -2.58
CA GLU A 110 -2.87 -6.30 -3.62
C GLU A 110 -2.41 -7.59 -4.31
N GLU A 111 -2.33 -7.60 -5.64
CA GLU A 111 -1.96 -8.75 -6.46
C GLU A 111 -2.80 -10.03 -6.21
N ALA A 112 -3.98 -9.92 -5.58
CA ALA A 112 -4.72 -11.08 -5.08
C ALA A 112 -5.01 -12.15 -6.14
N PHE A 113 -5.21 -11.78 -7.41
CA PHE A 113 -5.40 -12.68 -8.56
C PHE A 113 -4.39 -12.37 -9.68
N TYR A 114 -3.26 -11.75 -9.37
CA TYR A 114 -2.22 -11.41 -10.34
C TYR A 114 -1.86 -12.63 -11.19
N HIS A 115 -1.74 -12.48 -12.51
CA HIS A 115 -1.36 -13.52 -13.46
C HIS A 115 -2.25 -14.79 -13.43
N CYS A 116 -3.51 -14.67 -12.98
CA CYS A 116 -4.53 -15.72 -13.16
C CYS A 116 -5.06 -15.72 -14.60
N ILE A 117 -4.25 -16.23 -15.54
CA ILE A 117 -4.50 -16.16 -16.99
C ILE A 117 -5.74 -16.93 -17.45
N GLY A 118 -6.29 -17.82 -16.61
CA GLY A 118 -7.45 -18.63 -16.95
C GLY A 118 -8.80 -17.97 -16.67
N VAL A 119 -8.85 -16.99 -15.76
CA VAL A 119 -10.11 -16.42 -15.25
C VAL A 119 -10.83 -15.69 -16.37
N GLN A 120 -12.10 -16.02 -16.61
CA GLN A 120 -12.87 -15.49 -17.73
C GLN A 120 -13.88 -14.43 -17.33
N LYS A 121 -14.49 -14.60 -16.16
CA LYS A 121 -15.53 -13.73 -15.62
C LYS A 121 -15.30 -13.46 -14.13
N ILE A 122 -15.66 -12.27 -13.68
CA ILE A 122 -15.76 -11.93 -12.26
C ILE A 122 -17.03 -11.10 -12.02
N GLU A 123 -17.79 -11.46 -10.99
CA GLU A 123 -18.95 -10.70 -10.53
C GLU A 123 -18.66 -10.22 -9.10
N PHE A 124 -18.50 -8.91 -8.93
CA PHE A 124 -18.19 -8.36 -7.63
C PHE A 124 -19.46 -8.24 -6.78
N PRO A 125 -19.41 -8.63 -5.49
CA PRO A 125 -20.58 -8.56 -4.62
C PRO A 125 -20.92 -7.11 -4.26
N LYS A 126 -22.18 -6.86 -3.87
CA LYS A 126 -22.65 -5.54 -3.43
C LYS A 126 -21.91 -5.03 -2.19
N THR A 127 -21.19 -5.89 -1.48
CA THR A 127 -20.38 -5.56 -0.30
C THR A 127 -19.00 -4.99 -0.65
N ILE A 128 -18.48 -5.17 -1.88
CA ILE A 128 -17.10 -4.80 -2.25
C ILE A 128 -16.79 -3.31 -2.02
N LYS A 129 -15.79 -2.96 -1.23
CA LYS A 129 -15.41 -1.56 -0.96
C LYS A 129 -14.11 -1.21 -1.66
N ASN A 130 -13.13 -2.11 -1.62
CA ASN A 130 -11.77 -1.85 -2.09
C ASN A 130 -11.25 -3.02 -2.94
N ILE A 131 -10.65 -2.70 -4.08
CA ILE A 131 -9.87 -3.63 -4.91
C ILE A 131 -8.49 -2.99 -5.05
N LYS A 132 -7.49 -3.56 -4.39
CA LYS A 132 -6.14 -2.98 -4.28
C LYS A 132 -5.28 -3.20 -5.53
N ASP A 133 -4.10 -2.60 -5.54
CA ASP A 133 -3.18 -2.52 -6.67
C ASP A 133 -2.92 -3.89 -7.31
N SER A 134 -2.92 -3.92 -8.64
CA SER A 134 -2.64 -5.09 -9.48
C SER A 134 -3.46 -6.35 -9.14
N ALA A 135 -4.59 -6.23 -8.45
CA ALA A 135 -5.37 -7.37 -7.96
C ALA A 135 -5.79 -8.36 -9.05
N PHE A 136 -5.98 -7.94 -10.30
CA PHE A 136 -6.29 -8.79 -11.46
C PHE A 136 -5.34 -8.51 -12.64
N GLU A 137 -4.14 -7.97 -12.38
CA GLU A 137 -3.16 -7.69 -13.42
C GLU A 137 -2.76 -8.99 -14.14
N LYS A 138 -2.59 -8.96 -15.47
CA LYS A 138 -2.24 -10.11 -16.33
C LYS A 138 -3.26 -11.26 -16.27
N CYS A 139 -4.52 -11.01 -15.88
CA CYS A 139 -5.65 -11.92 -16.08
C CYS A 139 -6.08 -11.98 -17.55
N LYS A 140 -5.22 -12.51 -18.43
CA LYS A 140 -5.32 -12.41 -19.90
C LYS A 140 -6.61 -12.90 -20.56
N ARG A 141 -7.45 -13.68 -19.86
CA ARG A 141 -8.74 -14.17 -20.38
C ARG A 141 -9.96 -13.49 -19.77
N LEU A 142 -9.77 -12.57 -18.84
CA LEU A 142 -10.85 -11.90 -18.13
C LEU A 142 -11.57 -10.97 -19.10
N SER A 143 -12.80 -11.32 -19.47
CA SER A 143 -13.55 -10.64 -20.53
C SER A 143 -14.95 -10.22 -20.10
N LYS A 144 -15.38 -10.64 -18.89
CA LYS A 144 -16.66 -10.26 -18.28
C LYS A 144 -16.47 -9.80 -16.84
N ILE A 145 -16.70 -8.51 -16.57
CA ILE A 145 -16.53 -7.91 -15.24
C ILE A 145 -17.83 -7.21 -14.85
N THR A 146 -18.48 -7.66 -13.77
CA THR A 146 -19.72 -7.04 -13.28
C THR A 146 -19.47 -6.32 -11.96
N PHE A 147 -19.76 -5.02 -11.92
CA PHE A 147 -19.66 -4.20 -10.71
C PHE A 147 -21.05 -3.94 -10.11
N PRO A 148 -21.16 -3.78 -8.77
CA PRO A 148 -22.36 -3.25 -8.15
C PRO A 148 -22.54 -1.75 -8.43
N ASP A 149 -23.80 -1.27 -8.37
CA ASP A 149 -24.13 0.16 -8.51
C ASP A 149 -23.76 0.97 -7.24
N LYS A 150 -22.46 1.17 -7.04
CA LYS A 150 -21.88 2.00 -5.98
C LYS A 150 -20.43 2.38 -6.31
N ASN A 151 -19.87 3.30 -5.53
CA ASN A 151 -18.46 3.65 -5.64
C ASN A 151 -17.57 2.60 -4.95
N ILE A 152 -16.50 2.21 -5.63
CA ILE A 152 -15.47 1.26 -5.21
C ILE A 152 -14.13 2.00 -5.25
N LEU A 153 -13.30 1.80 -4.23
CA LEU A 153 -11.91 2.27 -4.25
C LEU A 153 -11.06 1.27 -5.04
N PHE A 154 -10.50 1.73 -6.15
CA PHE A 154 -9.59 0.95 -6.98
C PHE A 154 -8.16 1.38 -6.73
N GLY A 155 -7.27 0.40 -6.62
CA GLY A 155 -5.83 0.59 -6.66
C GLY A 155 -5.30 0.78 -8.09
N GLU A 156 -4.00 0.96 -8.22
CA GLU A 156 -3.32 1.13 -9.50
C GLU A 156 -3.25 -0.20 -10.27
N CYS A 157 -3.26 -0.13 -11.61
CA CYS A 157 -3.08 -1.30 -12.50
C CYS A 157 -3.98 -2.53 -12.23
N VAL A 158 -5.13 -2.36 -11.55
CA VAL A 158 -5.99 -3.48 -11.10
C VAL A 158 -6.30 -4.48 -12.21
N PHE A 159 -6.55 -4.02 -13.43
CA PHE A 159 -6.92 -4.84 -14.58
C PHE A 159 -5.90 -4.75 -15.73
N SER A 160 -4.69 -4.28 -15.46
CA SER A 160 -3.66 -4.06 -16.48
C SER A 160 -3.20 -5.39 -17.10
N GLY A 161 -2.92 -5.41 -18.41
CA GLY A 161 -2.50 -6.61 -19.15
C GLY A 161 -3.60 -7.66 -19.40
N ILE A 162 -4.88 -7.32 -19.23
CA ILE A 162 -6.00 -8.09 -19.77
C ILE A 162 -5.99 -7.96 -21.30
N LYS A 163 -6.20 -9.08 -22.00
CA LYS A 163 -6.22 -9.13 -23.47
C LYS A 163 -7.59 -9.58 -23.97
N ARG A 164 -7.96 -9.12 -25.16
CA ARG A 164 -9.16 -9.59 -25.84
C ARG A 164 -9.04 -11.08 -26.21
N GLY A 165 -9.88 -11.92 -25.60
CA GLY A 165 -10.07 -13.32 -25.95
C GLY A 165 -11.49 -13.56 -26.50
N ASN A 166 -11.60 -14.23 -27.64
CA ASN A 166 -12.81 -14.51 -28.41
C ASN A 166 -14.10 -14.73 -27.57
N GLY A 167 -14.95 -13.69 -27.42
CA GLY A 167 -16.38 -13.83 -27.10
C GLY A 167 -17.01 -13.08 -25.90
N GLY A 168 -16.38 -12.08 -25.27
CA GLY A 168 -16.93 -11.41 -24.07
C GLY A 168 -17.72 -10.10 -24.27
N GLU A 169 -18.65 -9.81 -23.36
CA GLU A 169 -19.64 -8.71 -23.33
C GLU A 169 -19.10 -7.28 -23.11
N PHE A 170 -17.79 -7.10 -22.88
CA PHE A 170 -17.20 -5.80 -22.53
C PHE A 170 -16.16 -5.43 -23.58
N GLY A 171 -16.53 -4.53 -24.50
CA GLY A 171 -15.75 -4.17 -25.69
C GLY A 171 -14.25 -3.92 -25.46
N GLU A 172 -13.87 -2.66 -25.27
CA GLU A 172 -12.47 -2.21 -25.14
C GLU A 172 -12.22 -1.47 -23.81
N TYR A 173 -13.22 -1.39 -22.93
CA TYR A 173 -13.17 -0.56 -21.72
C TYR A 173 -13.78 -1.27 -20.51
N VAL A 174 -13.11 -1.17 -19.37
CA VAL A 174 -13.63 -1.50 -18.04
C VAL A 174 -14.17 -0.21 -17.41
N ILE A 175 -15.48 -0.16 -17.17
CA ILE A 175 -16.16 1.03 -16.64
C ILE A 175 -16.81 0.71 -15.29
N ALA A 176 -16.58 1.56 -14.28
CA ALA A 176 -17.19 1.45 -12.95
C ALA A 176 -17.55 2.83 -12.36
N ASN A 177 -17.97 2.91 -11.09
CA ASN A 177 -18.12 4.17 -10.33
C ASN A 177 -18.87 5.31 -11.04
N LYS A 178 -20.06 5.02 -11.61
CA LYS A 178 -20.85 6.01 -12.39
C LYS A 178 -20.08 6.56 -13.60
N ASN A 179 -19.55 5.65 -14.42
CA ASN A 179 -18.89 5.91 -15.70
C ASN A 179 -17.44 6.42 -15.61
N THR A 180 -16.69 5.98 -14.59
CA THR A 180 -15.22 6.09 -14.57
C THR A 180 -14.61 4.99 -15.43
N LEU A 181 -13.70 5.36 -16.34
CA LEU A 181 -12.84 4.43 -17.05
C LEU A 181 -11.76 3.91 -16.09
N ILE A 182 -11.81 2.62 -15.80
CA ILE A 182 -10.89 1.92 -14.88
C ILE A 182 -9.70 1.35 -15.65
N GLN A 183 -9.95 0.78 -16.83
CA GLN A 183 -8.91 0.17 -17.67
C GLN A 183 -9.36 0.16 -19.12
N TYR A 184 -8.49 0.55 -20.05
CA TYR A 184 -8.60 0.25 -21.46
C TYR A 184 -7.99 -1.13 -21.76
N ILE A 185 -8.72 -1.96 -22.49
CA ILE A 185 -8.35 -3.34 -22.82
C ILE A 185 -7.78 -3.36 -24.24
N GLU A 186 -6.55 -3.87 -24.37
CA GLU A 186 -5.86 -4.04 -25.65
C GLU A 186 -6.72 -4.80 -26.67
N SER A 187 -7.05 -4.13 -27.76
CA SER A 187 -7.73 -4.66 -28.95
C SER A 187 -6.69 -4.72 -30.07
N ALA A 188 -6.55 -5.86 -30.74
CA ALA A 188 -5.50 -6.08 -31.72
C ALA A 188 -5.42 -4.94 -32.76
N VAL A 189 -4.33 -4.18 -32.71
CA VAL A 189 -3.89 -3.16 -33.68
C VAL A 189 -4.93 -2.04 -33.91
N GLN A 190 -4.99 -1.06 -33.01
CA GLN A 190 -5.69 0.21 -33.27
C GLN A 190 -4.70 1.38 -33.23
N GLU A 191 -4.64 2.14 -34.32
CA GLU A 191 -3.88 3.39 -34.41
C GLU A 191 -4.57 4.54 -33.62
N GLU A 192 -5.87 4.41 -33.29
CA GLU A 192 -6.63 5.46 -32.59
C GLU A 192 -7.68 4.88 -31.62
N ILE A 193 -7.70 5.42 -30.40
CA ILE A 193 -8.72 5.19 -29.38
C ILE A 193 -9.62 6.42 -29.28
N ILE A 194 -10.93 6.21 -29.22
CA ILE A 194 -11.91 7.27 -28.92
C ILE A 194 -12.69 6.87 -27.67
N ILE A 195 -12.37 7.51 -26.55
CA ILE A 195 -13.05 7.23 -25.27
C ILE A 195 -14.53 7.67 -25.38
N PRO A 196 -15.50 6.84 -24.96
CA PRO A 196 -16.92 7.13 -25.13
C PRO A 196 -17.43 8.36 -24.35
N ASP A 197 -18.34 9.15 -24.95
CA ASP A 197 -18.88 10.40 -24.36
C ASP A 197 -19.72 10.20 -23.07
N PHE A 198 -20.02 8.97 -22.66
CA PHE A 198 -20.65 8.71 -21.36
C PHE A 198 -19.63 8.65 -20.21
N VAL A 199 -18.33 8.50 -20.50
CA VAL A 199 -17.24 8.48 -19.52
C VAL A 199 -17.15 9.84 -18.84
N ARG A 200 -16.97 9.84 -17.51
CA ARG A 200 -16.96 11.04 -16.67
C ARG A 200 -15.62 11.28 -15.96
N ALA A 201 -14.84 10.22 -15.77
CA ALA A 201 -13.52 10.27 -15.17
C ALA A 201 -12.66 9.13 -15.73
N ILE A 202 -11.35 9.25 -15.61
CA ILE A 202 -10.38 8.21 -15.99
C ILE A 202 -9.50 7.99 -14.76
N GLN A 203 -9.32 6.72 -14.38
CA GLN A 203 -8.47 6.35 -13.25
C GLN A 203 -6.98 6.45 -13.63
N THR A 204 -6.11 6.71 -12.64
CA THR A 204 -4.65 6.56 -12.76
C THR A 204 -4.31 5.15 -13.29
N GLU A 205 -3.35 5.08 -14.21
CA GLU A 205 -2.89 3.87 -14.91
C GLU A 205 -3.97 3.16 -15.75
N ALA A 206 -5.05 3.84 -16.14
CA ALA A 206 -6.12 3.21 -16.92
C ALA A 206 -5.67 2.72 -18.30
N PHE A 207 -4.55 3.23 -18.84
CA PHE A 207 -3.99 2.78 -20.11
C PHE A 207 -2.73 1.91 -19.95
N SER A 208 -2.38 1.48 -18.74
CA SER A 208 -1.14 0.72 -18.52
C SER A 208 -1.21 -0.67 -19.15
N LEU A 209 -0.11 -1.08 -19.78
CA LEU A 209 0.00 -2.30 -20.59
C LEU A 209 -1.08 -2.43 -21.68
N SER A 210 -1.59 -1.32 -22.22
CA SER A 210 -2.60 -1.31 -23.29
C SER A 210 -2.09 -1.68 -24.68
N GLY A 211 -0.78 -1.88 -24.85
CA GLY A 211 -0.13 -2.07 -26.16
C GLY A 211 0.16 -0.76 -26.90
N GLU A 212 0.58 -0.87 -28.16
CA GLU A 212 0.91 0.25 -29.05
C GLU A 212 -0.36 1.04 -29.41
N VAL A 213 -0.58 2.16 -28.73
CA VAL A 213 -1.67 3.10 -29.01
C VAL A 213 -1.05 4.36 -29.59
N TYR A 214 -1.36 4.70 -30.84
CA TYR A 214 -0.78 5.88 -31.48
C TYR A 214 -1.56 7.16 -31.12
N LYS A 215 -2.90 7.12 -31.11
CA LYS A 215 -3.75 8.29 -30.87
C LYS A 215 -4.84 8.05 -29.84
N ILE A 216 -5.11 9.02 -28.97
CA ILE A 216 -6.20 8.95 -27.98
C ILE A 216 -7.06 10.21 -28.06
N THR A 217 -8.37 10.01 -28.23
CA THR A 217 -9.38 11.08 -28.15
C THR A 217 -10.16 10.97 -26.84
N ILE A 218 -10.07 12.00 -25.99
CA ILE A 218 -10.75 12.13 -24.69
C ILE A 218 -12.03 12.96 -24.88
N PRO A 219 -13.21 12.50 -24.41
CA PRO A 219 -14.46 13.24 -24.53
C PRO A 219 -14.48 14.41 -23.53
N GLY A 220 -15.14 15.50 -23.89
CA GLY A 220 -15.27 16.67 -23.03
C GLY A 220 -16.12 16.44 -21.78
N THR A 221 -16.69 15.26 -21.63
CA THR A 221 -17.38 14.84 -20.41
C THR A 221 -16.45 14.38 -19.30
N VAL A 222 -15.17 14.12 -19.62
CA VAL A 222 -14.09 14.01 -18.63
C VAL A 222 -13.66 15.43 -18.26
N SER A 223 -14.06 15.88 -17.07
CA SER A 223 -13.85 17.27 -16.67
C SER A 223 -12.40 17.60 -16.35
N THR A 224 -11.65 16.62 -15.82
CA THR A 224 -10.28 16.78 -15.35
C THR A 224 -9.44 15.62 -15.87
N ILE A 225 -8.27 15.93 -16.41
CA ILE A 225 -7.24 14.97 -16.80
C ILE A 225 -6.15 15.05 -15.72
N GLN A 226 -6.09 14.02 -14.88
CA GLN A 226 -5.19 13.94 -13.73
C GLN A 226 -3.83 13.31 -14.10
N GLU A 227 -2.87 13.42 -13.19
CA GLU A 227 -1.56 12.74 -13.31
C GLU A 227 -1.72 11.22 -13.45
N GLY A 228 -0.85 10.60 -14.27
CA GLY A 228 -0.72 9.16 -14.37
C GLY A 228 -1.85 8.42 -15.08
N ILE A 229 -2.84 9.08 -15.69
CA ILE A 229 -3.94 8.33 -16.36
C ILE A 229 -3.43 7.48 -17.53
N PHE A 230 -2.37 7.92 -18.20
CA PHE A 230 -1.82 7.28 -19.39
C PHE A 230 -0.83 6.16 -19.06
N GLY A 231 -0.15 6.20 -17.90
CA GLY A 231 0.87 5.22 -17.55
C GLY A 231 1.88 5.01 -18.68
N THR A 232 2.34 3.77 -18.89
CA THR A 232 3.39 3.42 -19.87
C THR A 232 2.93 3.38 -21.35
N THR A 233 2.07 4.29 -21.81
CA THR A 233 1.60 4.31 -23.22
C THR A 233 2.62 4.87 -24.19
N GLU A 234 2.60 4.39 -25.44
CA GLU A 234 3.40 4.95 -26.53
C GLU A 234 2.64 6.01 -27.36
N VAL A 235 1.70 6.72 -26.74
CA VAL A 235 0.81 7.65 -27.44
C VAL A 235 1.57 8.81 -28.07
N GLN A 236 1.29 9.05 -29.35
CA GLN A 236 1.92 10.11 -30.16
C GLN A 236 0.96 11.28 -30.40
N GLU A 237 -0.36 11.05 -30.44
CA GLU A 237 -1.35 12.10 -30.59
C GLU A 237 -2.47 12.03 -29.53
N ILE A 238 -2.73 13.14 -28.85
CA ILE A 238 -3.87 13.27 -27.94
C ILE A 238 -4.83 14.35 -28.45
N ILE A 239 -6.13 14.03 -28.50
CA ILE A 239 -7.19 14.99 -28.80
C ILE A 239 -8.12 15.09 -27.60
N ILE A 240 -8.28 16.28 -27.05
CA ILE A 240 -9.25 16.54 -26.00
C ILE A 240 -10.44 17.24 -26.63
N LYS A 241 -11.64 16.67 -26.47
CA LYS A 241 -12.87 17.28 -26.97
C LYS A 241 -13.35 18.40 -26.05
N ASP A 242 -14.07 19.34 -26.64
CA ASP A 242 -14.62 20.47 -25.90
C ASP A 242 -15.55 20.03 -24.77
N GLY A 243 -15.29 20.52 -23.56
CA GLY A 243 -15.99 20.18 -22.32
C GLY A 243 -15.03 19.96 -21.15
N THR A 244 -13.85 19.40 -21.40
CA THR A 244 -12.78 19.23 -20.40
C THR A 244 -12.34 20.59 -19.87
N LYS A 245 -12.15 20.69 -18.56
CA LYS A 245 -11.91 21.96 -17.84
C LYS A 245 -10.49 22.10 -17.34
N GLU A 246 -9.85 21.00 -16.97
CA GLU A 246 -8.57 21.02 -16.27
C GLU A 246 -7.62 19.93 -16.76
N LEU A 247 -6.36 20.29 -16.88
CA LEU A 247 -5.19 19.40 -16.96
C LEU A 247 -4.41 19.61 -15.66
N GLU A 248 -4.23 18.57 -14.84
CA GLU A 248 -3.48 18.66 -13.59
C GLU A 248 -1.97 18.74 -13.82
N ASP A 249 -1.21 18.91 -12.74
CA ASP A 249 0.25 18.83 -12.80
C ASP A 249 0.66 17.46 -13.37
N SER A 250 1.67 17.43 -14.24
CA SER A 250 2.19 16.18 -14.81
C SER A 250 1.15 15.30 -15.55
N ALA A 251 0.03 15.88 -16.01
CA ALA A 251 -1.08 15.14 -16.64
C ALA A 251 -0.69 14.27 -17.86
N PHE A 252 0.42 14.60 -18.53
CA PHE A 252 0.99 13.82 -19.63
C PHE A 252 2.48 13.50 -19.39
N GLU A 253 2.96 13.49 -18.13
CA GLU A 253 4.37 13.23 -17.80
C GLU A 253 4.82 11.83 -18.25
N ASP A 254 3.93 10.84 -18.29
CA ASP A 254 4.27 9.49 -18.77
C ASP A 254 4.13 9.32 -20.31
N CYS A 255 3.75 10.38 -21.03
CA CYS A 255 3.60 10.33 -22.49
C CYS A 255 4.93 10.65 -23.22
N ASP A 256 5.92 9.78 -23.04
CA ASP A 256 7.29 9.97 -23.57
C ASP A 256 7.35 10.12 -25.10
N ASN A 257 6.42 9.52 -25.83
CA ASN A 257 6.38 9.56 -27.29
C ASN A 257 5.42 10.61 -27.87
N LEU A 258 4.84 11.49 -27.04
CA LEU A 258 3.84 12.44 -27.50
C LEU A 258 4.42 13.45 -28.49
N GLU A 259 3.90 13.46 -29.71
CA GLU A 259 4.29 14.41 -30.77
C GLU A 259 3.29 15.55 -30.91
N GLN A 260 2.00 15.29 -30.67
CA GLN A 260 0.94 16.28 -30.88
C GLN A 260 -0.15 16.18 -29.81
N ILE A 261 -0.61 17.33 -29.34
CA ILE A 261 -1.80 17.42 -28.50
C ILE A 261 -2.74 18.54 -28.97
N THR A 262 -4.02 18.20 -29.15
CA THR A 262 -5.08 19.16 -29.44
C THR A 262 -5.89 19.43 -28.18
N VAL A 263 -5.86 20.68 -27.72
CA VAL A 263 -6.51 21.11 -26.47
C VAL A 263 -7.60 22.16 -26.78
N PRO A 264 -8.85 21.95 -26.37
CA PRO A 264 -9.97 22.82 -26.67
C PRO A 264 -9.98 24.05 -25.75
N SER A 265 -10.69 25.11 -26.15
CA SER A 265 -10.80 26.34 -25.35
C SER A 265 -11.52 26.17 -24.01
N SER A 266 -12.29 25.11 -23.81
CA SER A 266 -12.88 24.78 -22.51
C SER A 266 -11.86 24.45 -21.43
N VAL A 267 -10.66 23.97 -21.82
CA VAL A 267 -9.57 23.73 -20.87
C VAL A 267 -9.04 25.07 -20.39
N SER A 268 -9.33 25.35 -19.13
CA SER A 268 -9.14 26.65 -18.51
C SER A 268 -8.14 26.62 -17.37
N VAL A 269 -7.86 25.44 -16.81
CA VAL A 269 -6.84 25.20 -15.78
C VAL A 269 -5.75 24.30 -16.36
N ILE A 270 -4.50 24.73 -16.19
CA ILE A 270 -3.31 24.07 -16.74
C ILE A 270 -2.30 23.89 -15.61
N GLY A 271 -2.01 22.65 -15.26
CA GLY A 271 -1.00 22.27 -14.29
C GLY A 271 0.44 22.54 -14.76
N LYS A 272 1.37 22.40 -13.83
CA LYS A 272 2.82 22.51 -14.07
C LYS A 272 3.34 21.22 -14.71
N ASN A 273 4.44 21.34 -15.46
CA ASN A 273 5.17 20.20 -16.03
C ASN A 273 4.27 19.21 -16.78
N LEU A 274 3.29 19.70 -17.55
CA LEU A 274 2.31 18.85 -18.25
C LEU A 274 2.93 17.71 -19.07
N PHE A 275 4.12 17.93 -19.62
CA PHE A 275 4.81 17.01 -20.51
C PHE A 275 6.21 16.70 -19.95
N PRO A 276 6.83 15.56 -20.33
CA PRO A 276 8.21 15.25 -19.97
C PRO A 276 9.16 16.39 -20.34
N LYS A 277 10.18 16.64 -19.53
CA LYS A 277 11.17 17.70 -19.78
C LYS A 277 11.92 17.51 -21.10
N GLU A 278 12.10 16.27 -21.52
CA GLU A 278 12.84 15.90 -22.74
C GLU A 278 12.03 16.14 -24.03
N ASN A 279 10.70 16.29 -23.92
CA ASN A 279 9.77 16.39 -25.05
C ASN A 279 9.54 17.81 -25.58
N LYS A 280 10.26 18.80 -25.04
CA LYS A 280 10.03 20.22 -25.32
C LYS A 280 10.16 20.61 -26.80
N ASP A 281 11.08 19.97 -27.52
CA ASP A 281 11.33 20.24 -28.95
C ASP A 281 10.46 19.38 -29.88
N ILE A 282 9.73 18.41 -29.34
CA ILE A 282 8.98 17.38 -30.08
C ILE A 282 7.47 17.68 -30.04
N VAL A 283 6.92 18.00 -28.87
CA VAL A 283 5.47 18.17 -28.69
C VAL A 283 4.95 19.44 -29.37
N THR A 284 3.99 19.26 -30.27
CA THR A 284 3.20 20.32 -30.90
C THR A 284 1.84 20.47 -30.22
N ILE A 285 1.64 21.63 -29.59
CA ILE A 285 0.38 22.00 -28.93
C ILE A 285 -0.51 22.73 -29.94
N ARG A 286 -1.61 22.09 -30.34
CA ARG A 286 -2.65 22.67 -31.19
C ARG A 286 -3.77 23.21 -30.32
N CYS A 287 -4.00 24.52 -30.39
CA CYS A 287 -4.99 25.17 -29.53
C CYS A 287 -5.51 26.49 -30.12
N GLU A 288 -6.59 27.00 -29.54
CA GLU A 288 -7.10 28.32 -29.89
C GLU A 288 -6.16 29.43 -29.40
N LYS A 289 -6.05 30.51 -30.19
CA LYS A 289 -5.21 31.66 -29.85
C LYS A 289 -5.65 32.26 -28.52
N LYS A 290 -4.69 32.54 -27.63
CA LYS A 290 -4.93 33.09 -26.28
C LYS A 290 -5.65 32.15 -25.30
N SER A 291 -5.79 30.87 -25.60
CA SER A 291 -6.18 29.87 -24.59
C SER A 291 -5.10 29.72 -23.50
N PRO A 292 -5.43 29.21 -22.30
CA PRO A 292 -4.42 29.01 -21.25
C PRO A 292 -3.27 28.10 -21.70
N ILE A 293 -3.58 27.02 -22.42
CA ILE A 293 -2.57 26.12 -22.99
C ILE A 293 -1.71 26.80 -24.07
N TYR A 294 -2.25 27.77 -24.83
CA TYR A 294 -1.47 28.59 -25.76
C TYR A 294 -0.37 29.37 -25.02
N TYR A 295 -0.71 30.00 -23.88
CA TYR A 295 0.27 30.72 -23.08
C TYR A 295 1.25 29.78 -22.37
N TYR A 296 0.79 28.64 -21.87
CA TYR A 296 1.64 27.60 -21.30
C TYR A 296 2.70 27.14 -22.31
N GLY A 297 2.27 26.80 -23.53
CA GLY A 297 3.16 26.37 -24.60
C GLY A 297 4.20 27.42 -24.95
N LYS A 298 3.77 28.69 -25.13
CA LYS A 298 4.70 29.79 -25.43
C LYS A 298 5.67 30.11 -24.30
N LYS A 299 5.20 30.12 -23.04
CA LYS A 299 6.03 30.40 -21.86
C LYS A 299 7.11 29.35 -21.66
N ASN A 300 6.75 28.07 -21.84
CA ASN A 300 7.66 26.95 -21.61
C ASN A 300 8.46 26.56 -22.85
N GLY A 301 8.24 27.21 -23.99
CA GLY A 301 9.02 27.06 -25.21
C GLY A 301 8.67 25.82 -26.04
N TYR A 302 7.41 25.36 -25.99
CA TYR A 302 6.89 24.29 -26.84
C TYR A 302 6.50 24.82 -28.23
N ASN A 303 6.42 23.93 -29.21
CA ASN A 303 5.79 24.23 -30.50
C ASN A 303 4.29 24.45 -30.28
N VAL A 304 3.78 25.61 -30.72
CA VAL A 304 2.36 25.97 -30.57
C VAL A 304 1.79 26.36 -31.92
N GLU A 305 0.82 25.58 -32.38
CA GLU A 305 0.04 25.81 -33.59
C GLU A 305 -1.34 26.36 -33.24
N VAL A 306 -1.70 27.48 -33.87
CA VAL A 306 -3.00 28.10 -33.68
C VAL A 306 -3.98 27.54 -34.71
N ILE A 307 -5.10 27.01 -34.25
CA ILE A 307 -6.16 26.48 -35.11
C ILE A 307 -7.21 27.59 -35.36
N GLU A 308 -7.47 27.94 -36.63
CA GLU A 308 -8.46 28.96 -37.02
C GLU A 308 -9.78 28.32 -37.54
N ASN A 309 -10.84 28.32 -36.70
CA ASN A 309 -12.29 28.21 -36.99
C ASN A 309 -13.04 26.87 -37.31
N SER A 310 -14.27 26.80 -36.73
CA SER A 310 -15.56 26.23 -37.21
C SER A 310 -15.84 24.71 -37.29
N ASN A 311 -16.51 24.15 -36.25
CA ASN A 311 -17.57 23.09 -36.22
C ASN A 311 -17.53 22.38 -34.82
N LEU A 312 -18.28 22.70 -33.75
CA LEU A 312 -19.73 22.67 -33.44
C LEU A 312 -19.89 22.96 -31.90
N PRO A 313 -21.06 23.34 -31.33
CA PRO A 313 -22.09 24.30 -31.70
C PRO A 313 -22.09 25.58 -30.81
N VAL A 314 -22.76 26.61 -31.33
CA VAL A 314 -22.83 28.00 -30.86
C VAL A 314 -23.72 28.21 -29.62
N THR A 315 -23.27 29.02 -28.67
CA THR A 315 -23.89 30.27 -28.13
C THR A 315 -23.06 30.73 -26.90
N MET A 316 -22.61 31.97 -26.70
CA MET A 316 -22.99 33.29 -27.20
C MET A 316 -21.76 34.19 -27.45
N LYS A 317 -21.92 35.15 -28.37
CA LYS A 317 -20.94 36.19 -28.70
C LYS A 317 -20.77 37.19 -27.57
N ALA A 318 -19.52 37.52 -27.25
CA ALA A 318 -19.17 38.79 -26.64
C ALA A 318 -19.50 39.95 -27.61
N LYS A 319 -20.22 40.97 -27.14
CA LYS A 319 -20.22 42.30 -27.76
C LYS A 319 -19.19 43.16 -27.02
N GLN A 320 -18.17 43.61 -27.73
CA GLN A 320 -17.29 44.68 -27.25
C GLN A 320 -18.05 46.01 -27.15
N GLY A 321 -17.83 46.71 -26.04
CA GLY A 321 -17.72 48.17 -26.00
C GLY A 321 -19.01 48.97 -26.06
N VAL A 322 -19.65 49.15 -24.90
CA VAL A 322 -20.09 50.49 -24.47
C VAL A 322 -19.58 50.66 -23.04
N VAL A 323 -18.87 51.76 -22.82
CA VAL A 323 -18.45 52.21 -21.49
C VAL A 323 -19.69 52.26 -20.60
N ASN A 324 -19.75 51.38 -19.61
CA ASN A 324 -20.59 51.57 -18.45
C ASN A 324 -19.90 50.95 -17.24
N GLN A 325 -19.73 51.80 -16.25
CA GLN A 325 -19.39 51.43 -14.88
C GLN A 325 -20.38 50.35 -14.40
N ASN A 326 -19.88 49.36 -13.64
CA ASN A 326 -20.59 48.25 -12.98
C ASN A 326 -20.72 46.94 -13.79
N VAL A 327 -19.73 46.05 -13.66
CA VAL A 327 -19.89 44.61 -13.97
C VAL A 327 -20.18 43.89 -12.66
N GLY A 328 -21.33 43.21 -12.58
CA GLY A 328 -21.82 42.52 -11.38
C GLY A 328 -20.98 41.30 -11.00
N GLU A 329 -20.94 41.00 -9.71
CA GLU A 329 -20.02 40.05 -9.06
C GLU A 329 -20.32 38.55 -9.34
N GLU A 330 -21.39 38.21 -10.08
CA GLU A 330 -21.95 36.86 -10.15
C GLU A 330 -21.38 35.94 -11.26
N GLU A 331 -20.68 36.44 -12.29
CA GLU A 331 -20.19 35.59 -13.40
C GLU A 331 -18.86 34.86 -13.11
N GLN A 332 -18.17 35.16 -12.00
CA GLN A 332 -16.84 34.59 -11.69
C GLN A 332 -16.89 33.31 -10.85
N PHE A 333 -18.03 33.03 -10.20
CA PHE A 333 -18.21 31.91 -9.28
C PHE A 333 -19.16 30.86 -9.87
N GLN A 334 -18.65 29.66 -10.16
CA GLN A 334 -19.49 28.55 -10.64
C GLN A 334 -20.10 27.81 -9.45
N ILE A 335 -21.24 28.30 -8.95
CA ILE A 335 -21.93 27.71 -7.79
C ILE A 335 -23.11 26.86 -8.27
N LYS A 336 -23.16 25.60 -7.81
CA LYS A 336 -24.29 24.68 -8.06
C LYS A 336 -24.73 24.05 -6.75
N ASN A 337 -26.02 24.17 -6.44
CA ASN A 337 -26.63 23.58 -5.24
C ASN A 337 -25.90 23.98 -3.93
N GLY A 338 -25.44 25.23 -3.83
CA GLY A 338 -24.68 25.73 -2.68
C GLY A 338 -23.25 25.22 -2.60
N ILE A 339 -22.72 24.59 -3.65
CA ILE A 339 -21.32 24.17 -3.75
C ILE A 339 -20.62 25.03 -4.78
N LEU A 340 -19.54 25.71 -4.40
CA LEU A 340 -18.65 26.36 -5.35
C LEU A 340 -17.80 25.30 -6.03
N LEU A 341 -18.07 25.05 -7.31
CA LEU A 341 -17.37 24.03 -8.10
C LEU A 341 -16.10 24.59 -8.74
N LYS A 342 -16.08 25.89 -9.06
CA LYS A 342 -14.94 26.53 -9.73
C LYS A 342 -14.99 28.06 -9.59
N TYR A 343 -13.81 28.69 -9.55
CA TYR A 343 -13.63 30.12 -9.68
C TYR A 343 -12.70 30.44 -10.87
N ASP A 344 -13.24 31.13 -11.87
CA ASP A 344 -12.50 31.53 -13.09
C ASP A 344 -12.15 33.04 -13.09
N GLY A 345 -12.29 33.69 -11.95
CA GLY A 345 -12.03 35.13 -11.83
C GLY A 345 -10.54 35.46 -11.81
N THR A 346 -10.24 36.68 -12.24
CA THR A 346 -8.89 37.26 -12.27
C THR A 346 -8.68 38.30 -11.18
N LYS A 347 -9.62 38.45 -10.24
CA LYS A 347 -9.48 39.38 -9.12
C LYS A 347 -8.39 38.88 -8.17
N GLN A 348 -7.57 39.82 -7.70
CA GLN A 348 -6.54 39.57 -6.68
C GLN A 348 -7.14 39.31 -5.31
N ALA A 349 -8.29 39.90 -4.98
CA ALA A 349 -8.97 39.69 -3.71
C ALA A 349 -10.44 39.34 -3.95
N ILE A 350 -10.91 38.28 -3.31
CA ILE A 350 -12.32 37.87 -3.36
C ILE A 350 -12.88 37.50 -1.99
N THR A 351 -14.20 37.65 -1.88
CA THR A 351 -15.01 37.01 -0.85
C THR A 351 -15.93 36.02 -1.54
N ILE A 352 -16.03 34.78 -1.05
CA ILE A 352 -16.95 33.80 -1.62
C ILE A 352 -18.38 34.23 -1.31
N PRO A 353 -19.33 34.12 -2.26
CA PRO A 353 -20.70 34.54 -2.04
C PRO A 353 -21.36 33.88 -0.82
N GLU A 354 -22.15 34.66 -0.07
CA GLU A 354 -22.95 34.16 1.04
C GLU A 354 -23.94 33.08 0.58
N GLY A 355 -24.06 32.00 1.36
CA GLY A 355 -24.93 30.86 1.05
C GLY A 355 -24.23 29.67 0.37
N VAL A 356 -22.95 29.80 0.01
CA VAL A 356 -22.10 28.65 -0.36
C VAL A 356 -21.81 27.83 0.90
N LYS A 357 -22.20 26.55 0.88
CA LYS A 357 -21.99 25.61 1.99
C LYS A 357 -20.75 24.74 1.83
N ALA A 358 -20.25 24.57 0.62
CA ALA A 358 -19.05 23.78 0.38
C ALA A 358 -18.26 24.32 -0.83
N ILE A 359 -16.96 24.06 -0.83
CA ILE A 359 -16.10 24.26 -2.00
C ILE A 359 -15.70 22.88 -2.51
N GLY A 360 -15.93 22.63 -3.79
CA GLY A 360 -15.59 21.39 -4.47
C GLY A 360 -14.07 21.21 -4.61
N ASN A 361 -13.67 20.01 -5.01
CA ASN A 361 -12.26 19.69 -5.25
C ASN A 361 -11.68 20.67 -6.29
N ARG A 362 -10.45 21.14 -6.04
CA ARG A 362 -9.67 21.98 -6.94
C ARG A 362 -10.36 23.26 -7.44
N ALA A 363 -11.38 23.75 -6.74
CA ALA A 363 -12.21 24.87 -7.23
C ALA A 363 -11.44 26.17 -7.53
N PHE A 364 -10.27 26.37 -6.91
CA PHE A 364 -9.35 27.49 -7.16
C PHE A 364 -7.99 27.03 -7.67
N ALA A 365 -7.76 25.72 -7.87
CA ALA A 365 -6.43 25.19 -8.14
C ALA A 365 -5.79 25.87 -9.36
N GLY A 366 -4.50 26.17 -9.24
CA GLY A 366 -3.71 26.86 -10.27
C GLY A 366 -4.08 28.33 -10.48
N ASN A 367 -4.93 28.95 -9.64
CA ASN A 367 -5.24 30.36 -9.81
C ASN A 367 -4.01 31.22 -9.48
N HIS A 368 -3.43 31.83 -10.52
CA HIS A 368 -2.24 32.68 -10.42
C HIS A 368 -2.56 34.17 -10.27
N TYR A 369 -3.82 34.57 -10.15
CA TYR A 369 -4.19 35.97 -9.94
C TYR A 369 -4.52 36.27 -8.49
N LEU A 370 -5.06 35.28 -7.80
CA LEU A 370 -5.65 35.42 -6.49
C LEU A 370 -4.58 35.54 -5.42
N GLU A 371 -4.58 36.68 -4.73
CA GLU A 371 -3.71 37.02 -3.62
C GLU A 371 -4.44 36.86 -2.27
N LYS A 372 -5.75 37.11 -2.23
CA LYS A 372 -6.55 37.05 -1.00
C LYS A 372 -7.91 36.39 -1.18
N VAL A 373 -8.26 35.49 -0.27
CA VAL A 373 -9.57 34.84 -0.25
C VAL A 373 -10.21 34.91 1.13
N THR A 374 -11.46 35.34 1.17
CA THR A 374 -12.30 35.25 2.37
C THR A 374 -13.39 34.19 2.18
N LEU A 375 -13.36 33.15 3.02
CA LEU A 375 -14.39 32.14 3.13
C LEU A 375 -15.49 32.63 4.11
N PRO A 376 -16.76 32.78 3.69
CA PRO A 376 -17.85 33.09 4.60
C PRO A 376 -18.11 31.93 5.55
N ASP A 377 -18.62 32.24 6.74
CA ASP A 377 -18.84 31.26 7.82
C ASP A 377 -19.93 30.23 7.51
N THR A 378 -20.63 30.40 6.38
CA THR A 378 -21.57 29.42 5.82
C THR A 378 -20.89 28.19 5.23
N ILE A 379 -19.59 28.24 4.94
CA ILE A 379 -18.84 27.11 4.37
C ILE A 379 -18.55 26.07 5.45
N GLU A 380 -19.06 24.86 5.23
CA GLU A 380 -18.93 23.71 6.12
C GLU A 380 -17.91 22.67 5.61
N LYS A 381 -17.57 22.67 4.31
CA LYS A 381 -16.68 21.67 3.71
C LYS A 381 -15.75 22.25 2.63
N LEU A 382 -14.49 21.84 2.66
CA LEU A 382 -13.53 21.98 1.56
C LEU A 382 -13.25 20.61 0.92
N GLY A 383 -13.21 20.55 -0.40
CA GLY A 383 -12.77 19.38 -1.18
C GLY A 383 -11.26 19.17 -1.14
N ASP A 384 -10.77 18.24 -1.95
CA ASP A 384 -9.32 18.01 -2.11
C ASP A 384 -8.71 19.09 -3.01
N GLY A 385 -7.49 19.55 -2.69
CA GLY A 385 -6.71 20.44 -3.55
C GLY A 385 -7.32 21.82 -3.82
N VAL A 386 -8.23 22.32 -2.98
CA VAL A 386 -9.06 23.52 -3.28
C VAL A 386 -8.26 24.70 -3.82
N PHE A 387 -7.12 25.04 -3.23
CA PHE A 387 -6.22 26.12 -3.64
C PHE A 387 -4.85 25.58 -4.11
N GLU A 388 -4.76 24.31 -4.47
CA GLU A 388 -3.48 23.71 -4.89
C GLU A 388 -2.84 24.51 -6.03
N GLY A 389 -1.57 24.87 -5.90
CA GLY A 389 -0.83 25.62 -6.93
C GLY A 389 -1.23 27.09 -7.08
N CYS A 390 -2.02 27.67 -6.17
CA CYS A 390 -2.29 29.11 -6.12
C CYS A 390 -1.04 29.88 -5.66
N ILE A 391 -0.04 29.99 -6.53
CA ILE A 391 1.30 30.50 -6.18
C ILE A 391 1.33 31.95 -5.69
N ASN A 392 0.34 32.76 -6.07
CA ASN A 392 0.23 34.17 -5.69
C ASN A 392 -0.66 34.38 -4.46
N LEU A 393 -1.30 33.34 -3.94
CA LEU A 393 -2.19 33.44 -2.79
C LEU A 393 -1.38 33.75 -1.54
N GLU A 394 -1.59 34.93 -0.96
CA GLU A 394 -0.86 35.44 0.20
C GLU A 394 -1.62 35.22 1.50
N GLU A 395 -2.95 35.33 1.45
CA GLU A 395 -3.81 35.34 2.63
C GLU A 395 -5.11 34.57 2.38
N VAL A 396 -5.43 33.64 3.28
CA VAL A 396 -6.72 32.96 3.32
C VAL A 396 -7.34 33.18 4.69
N ARG A 397 -8.53 33.79 4.71
CA ARG A 397 -9.39 33.82 5.89
C ARG A 397 -10.31 32.62 5.83
N MET A 398 -10.11 31.70 6.77
CA MET A 398 -10.90 30.47 6.86
C MET A 398 -12.29 30.74 7.44
N SER A 399 -13.24 29.86 7.07
CA SER A 399 -14.61 29.86 7.62
C SER A 399 -14.59 29.24 9.02
N VAL A 400 -15.18 29.90 10.03
CA VAL A 400 -15.30 29.28 11.36
C VAL A 400 -16.35 28.16 11.41
N GLY A 401 -17.22 28.08 10.40
CA GLY A 401 -18.23 27.02 10.23
C GLY A 401 -17.68 25.73 9.62
N LEU A 402 -16.38 25.68 9.27
CA LEU A 402 -15.79 24.55 8.57
C LEU A 402 -15.74 23.29 9.44
N LYS A 403 -16.35 22.19 8.95
CA LYS A 403 -16.44 20.89 9.64
C LYS A 403 -15.53 19.82 9.05
N SER A 404 -15.17 19.94 7.77
CA SER A 404 -14.28 18.98 7.10
C SER A 404 -13.48 19.65 5.99
N MET A 405 -12.29 19.12 5.72
CA MET A 405 -11.44 19.54 4.62
C MET A 405 -10.72 18.34 3.98
N GLY A 406 -10.51 18.40 2.67
CA GLY A 406 -9.80 17.39 1.89
C GLY A 406 -8.27 17.52 1.97
N ILE A 407 -7.57 16.57 1.36
CA ILE A 407 -6.11 16.57 1.27
C ILE A 407 -5.60 17.70 0.36
N SER A 408 -4.34 18.11 0.53
CA SER A 408 -3.65 19.05 -0.39
C SER A 408 -4.30 20.43 -0.57
N CYS A 409 -5.21 20.87 0.32
CA CYS A 409 -6.01 22.09 0.12
C CYS A 409 -5.22 23.36 -0.24
N PHE A 410 -3.98 23.49 0.24
CA PHE A 410 -3.07 24.62 0.02
C PHE A 410 -1.68 24.16 -0.43
N LYS A 411 -1.60 22.98 -1.06
CA LYS A 411 -0.34 22.45 -1.60
C LYS A 411 0.21 23.42 -2.65
N ASP A 412 1.51 23.68 -2.63
CA ASP A 412 2.24 24.57 -3.52
C ASP A 412 1.70 26.01 -3.61
N CYS A 413 1.00 26.49 -2.57
CA CYS A 413 0.70 27.91 -2.39
C CYS A 413 1.97 28.65 -1.89
N THR A 414 2.93 28.85 -2.79
CA THR A 414 4.29 29.31 -2.43
C THR A 414 4.36 30.70 -1.81
N ASN A 415 3.38 31.58 -2.05
CA ASN A 415 3.30 32.90 -1.41
C ASN A 415 2.34 32.94 -0.21
N LEU A 416 1.74 31.81 0.19
CA LEU A 416 0.82 31.77 1.32
C LEU A 416 1.60 31.86 2.62
N TYR A 417 1.81 33.08 3.11
CA TYR A 417 2.67 33.34 4.26
C TYR A 417 1.97 33.10 5.60
N SER A 418 0.64 33.20 5.62
CA SER A 418 -0.18 32.99 6.82
C SER A 418 -1.60 32.55 6.46
N ILE A 419 -2.18 31.71 7.32
CA ILE A 419 -3.63 31.48 7.37
C ILE A 419 -4.19 32.21 8.58
N SER A 420 -5.29 32.94 8.40
CA SER A 420 -6.00 33.58 9.51
C SER A 420 -7.28 32.81 9.86
N SER A 421 -7.60 32.77 11.15
CA SER A 421 -8.85 32.21 11.70
C SER A 421 -9.03 30.71 11.48
N TRP A 422 -8.03 29.89 11.83
CA TRP A 422 -8.16 28.43 11.69
C TRP A 422 -9.44 27.90 12.37
N PRO A 423 -10.25 27.06 11.70
CA PRO A 423 -11.52 26.60 12.23
C PRO A 423 -11.33 25.67 13.43
N SER A 424 -11.87 26.07 14.58
CA SER A 424 -11.79 25.32 15.84
C SER A 424 -12.36 23.88 15.80
N GLN A 425 -13.21 23.57 14.82
CA GLN A 425 -13.79 22.23 14.63
C GLN A 425 -12.86 21.28 13.87
N ILE A 426 -11.83 21.79 13.19
CA ILE A 426 -10.86 20.98 12.44
C ILE A 426 -9.71 20.61 13.37
N SER A 427 -9.83 19.46 14.02
CA SER A 427 -8.77 18.91 14.89
C SER A 427 -7.75 18.05 14.15
N ARG A 428 -7.98 17.74 12.87
CA ARG A 428 -7.03 17.02 12.01
C ARG A 428 -6.67 17.84 10.78
N ILE A 429 -5.37 18.07 10.60
CA ILE A 429 -4.82 18.60 9.35
C ILE A 429 -4.63 17.41 8.39
N PRO A 430 -5.28 17.38 7.22
CA PRO A 430 -5.11 16.30 6.25
C PRO A 430 -3.70 16.20 5.66
N ASP A 431 -3.46 15.09 4.97
CA ASP A 431 -2.20 14.84 4.27
C ASP A 431 -1.95 15.93 3.21
N ASN A 432 -0.69 16.30 3.02
CA ASN A 432 -0.21 17.28 2.03
C ASN A 432 -0.83 18.70 2.11
N THR A 433 -1.64 19.01 3.13
CA THR A 433 -2.48 20.22 3.18
C THR A 433 -1.75 21.50 2.81
N PHE A 434 -0.54 21.70 3.33
CA PHE A 434 0.31 22.87 3.12
C PHE A 434 1.64 22.53 2.46
N MET A 435 1.81 21.33 1.91
CA MET A 435 3.07 20.89 1.31
C MET A 435 3.56 21.93 0.29
N GLY A 436 4.82 22.39 0.41
CA GLY A 436 5.41 23.39 -0.49
C GLY A 436 4.88 24.82 -0.34
N SER A 437 4.03 25.10 0.66
CA SER A 437 3.51 26.45 0.89
C SER A 437 4.54 27.40 1.50
N GLY A 438 4.31 28.71 1.32
CA GLY A 438 5.17 29.78 1.84
C GLY A 438 5.03 30.09 3.33
N LEU A 439 4.32 29.26 4.10
CA LEU A 439 3.94 29.58 5.47
C LEU A 439 5.16 29.94 6.31
N LYS A 440 5.08 31.05 7.04
CA LYS A 440 6.14 31.49 7.97
C LYS A 440 5.85 31.08 9.40
N GLN A 441 4.57 30.96 9.71
CA GLN A 441 4.06 30.58 11.03
C GLN A 441 2.75 29.82 10.92
N PHE A 442 2.45 29.00 11.92
CA PHE A 442 1.17 28.32 12.05
C PHE A 442 0.77 28.13 13.53
N ASP A 443 -0.52 28.30 13.82
CA ASP A 443 -1.10 28.08 15.15
C ASP A 443 -1.82 26.73 15.19
N PHE A 444 -1.32 25.80 16.00
CA PHE A 444 -1.88 24.46 16.17
C PHE A 444 -2.89 24.36 17.31
N SER A 445 -3.43 25.49 17.79
CA SER A 445 -4.49 25.51 18.78
C SER A 445 -5.70 24.66 18.34
N GLY A 446 -6.06 23.65 19.15
CA GLY A 446 -7.15 22.71 18.86
C GLY A 446 -6.83 21.56 17.90
N ILE A 447 -5.58 21.45 17.43
CA ILE A 447 -5.16 20.34 16.57
C ILE A 447 -4.75 19.12 17.41
N GLU A 448 -5.32 17.96 17.07
CA GLU A 448 -4.98 16.66 17.65
C GLU A 448 -4.13 15.79 16.71
N GLN A 449 -4.28 15.93 15.40
CA GLN A 449 -3.59 15.08 14.41
C GLN A 449 -3.08 15.87 13.21
N ILE A 450 -1.85 15.57 12.79
CA ILE A 450 -1.22 16.17 11.61
C ILE A 450 -0.96 15.06 10.59
N GLY A 451 -1.45 15.24 9.37
CA GLY A 451 -1.34 14.26 8.28
C GLY A 451 0.08 14.10 7.75
N LYS A 452 0.27 13.08 6.91
CA LYS A 452 1.55 12.83 6.22
C LYS A 452 1.89 14.01 5.33
N MET A 453 3.16 14.42 5.35
CA MET A 453 3.69 15.51 4.52
C MET A 453 2.89 16.83 4.61
N ALA A 454 2.07 17.02 5.65
CA ALA A 454 1.14 18.14 5.73
C ALA A 454 1.79 19.52 5.62
N PHE A 455 3.04 19.67 6.08
CA PHE A 455 3.86 20.88 5.96
C PHE A 455 5.23 20.56 5.32
N ALA A 456 5.34 19.47 4.57
CA ALA A 456 6.59 19.11 3.91
C ALA A 456 7.01 20.21 2.93
N SER A 457 8.29 20.55 2.91
CA SER A 457 8.85 21.61 2.07
C SER A 457 8.26 23.01 2.31
N CYS A 458 7.62 23.25 3.46
CA CYS A 458 7.34 24.61 3.95
C CYS A 458 8.65 25.27 4.44
N ASN A 459 9.53 25.59 3.50
CA ASN A 459 10.92 26.01 3.76
C ASN A 459 11.04 27.27 4.63
N TYR A 460 9.97 28.05 4.76
CA TYR A 460 9.94 29.28 5.55
C TYR A 460 9.22 29.14 6.89
N LEU A 461 8.64 27.97 7.20
CA LEU A 461 7.87 27.77 8.42
C LEU A 461 8.82 27.73 9.61
N LYS A 462 8.86 28.83 10.36
CA LYS A 462 9.83 29.06 11.44
C LYS A 462 9.19 29.11 12.82
N TYR A 463 7.93 29.56 12.89
CA TYR A 463 7.25 29.79 14.16
C TYR A 463 5.99 28.93 14.27
N ILE A 464 5.91 28.16 15.34
CA ILE A 464 4.73 27.38 15.70
C ILE A 464 4.23 27.88 17.05
N SER A 465 2.92 28.07 17.18
CA SER A 465 2.23 28.35 18.44
C SER A 465 1.12 27.33 18.71
N GLY A 466 0.67 27.24 19.96
CA GLY A 466 -0.36 26.28 20.37
C GLY A 466 0.12 24.83 20.24
N GLY A 467 -0.81 23.92 19.94
CA GLY A 467 -0.51 22.52 19.65
C GLY A 467 -0.40 21.62 20.87
N GLU A 468 -0.85 22.05 22.06
CA GLU A 468 -0.75 21.22 23.28
C GLU A 468 -1.54 19.90 23.17
N GLN A 469 -2.50 19.82 22.26
CA GLN A 469 -3.39 18.67 22.06
C GLN A 469 -2.90 17.68 20.99
N VAL A 470 -1.80 17.99 20.27
CA VAL A 470 -1.31 17.15 19.18
C VAL A 470 -0.86 15.79 19.72
N LYS A 471 -1.46 14.70 19.24
CA LYS A 471 -1.17 13.31 19.68
C LYS A 471 -0.50 12.47 18.60
N PHE A 472 -0.63 12.89 17.34
CA PHE A 472 -0.13 12.16 16.19
C PHE A 472 0.40 13.12 15.12
N ILE A 473 1.57 12.78 14.57
CA ILE A 473 2.16 13.45 13.42
C ILE A 473 2.48 12.38 12.38
N GLY A 474 1.97 12.54 11.17
CA GLY A 474 2.22 11.64 10.05
C GLY A 474 3.64 11.78 9.50
N GLN A 475 4.12 10.73 8.82
CA GLN A 475 5.44 10.68 8.20
C GLN A 475 5.72 11.92 7.33
N MET A 476 6.93 12.43 7.41
CA MET A 476 7.47 13.61 6.73
C MET A 476 6.67 14.91 6.90
N ALA A 477 5.77 15.01 7.88
CA ALA A 477 4.88 16.16 8.03
C ALA A 477 5.60 17.51 8.07
N PHE A 478 6.79 17.57 8.67
CA PHE A 478 7.61 18.79 8.80
C PHE A 478 8.96 18.72 8.07
N TYR A 479 9.11 17.77 7.14
CA TYR A 479 10.35 17.61 6.39
C TYR A 479 10.68 18.88 5.60
N GLY A 480 11.92 19.39 5.71
CA GLY A 480 12.34 20.61 5.03
C GLY A 480 11.71 21.90 5.56
N THR A 481 11.29 21.94 6.83
CA THR A 481 10.83 23.18 7.48
C THR A 481 11.94 23.84 8.29
N GLU A 482 12.03 25.17 8.26
CA GLU A 482 12.99 25.90 9.10
C GLU A 482 12.77 25.61 10.60
N TRP A 483 11.51 25.38 11.03
CA TRP A 483 11.16 25.05 12.41
C TRP A 483 11.82 23.76 12.90
N LEU A 484 11.83 22.72 12.07
CA LEU A 484 12.47 21.44 12.42
C LEU A 484 14.00 21.53 12.31
N GLU A 485 14.53 22.36 11.40
CA GLU A 485 15.97 22.54 11.21
C GLU A 485 16.61 23.47 12.26
N LYS A 486 15.84 24.42 12.78
CA LYS A 486 16.29 25.41 13.76
C LYS A 486 16.43 24.81 15.16
N ASP A 487 17.37 25.39 15.91
CA ASP A 487 17.66 25.16 17.32
C ASP A 487 18.29 23.80 17.71
N GLN A 488 19.29 23.91 18.59
CA GLN A 488 19.95 22.81 19.31
C GLN A 488 19.15 22.43 20.57
N GLN A 489 17.82 22.41 20.49
CA GLN A 489 16.93 22.11 21.61
C GLN A 489 16.03 20.92 21.32
N ASN A 490 15.53 20.30 22.39
CA ASN A 490 14.54 19.24 22.28
C ASN A 490 13.21 19.85 21.83
N ILE A 491 12.61 19.30 20.78
CA ILE A 491 11.36 19.77 20.20
C ILE A 491 10.24 18.82 20.60
N PHE A 492 9.21 19.38 21.23
CA PHE A 492 7.94 18.73 21.53
C PHE A 492 6.82 19.47 20.80
N LEU A 493 5.87 18.72 20.27
CA LEU A 493 4.61 19.27 19.77
C LEU A 493 3.46 18.49 20.39
N GLY A 494 2.85 19.08 21.42
CA GLY A 494 1.86 18.41 22.26
C GLY A 494 2.45 17.16 22.92
N HIS A 495 1.83 16.02 22.63
CA HIS A 495 2.19 14.69 23.11
C HIS A 495 3.21 13.97 22.21
N VAL A 496 3.81 14.64 21.23
CA VAL A 496 4.80 14.03 20.32
C VAL A 496 6.20 14.57 20.58
N TYR A 497 7.16 13.67 20.79
CA TYR A 497 8.58 14.01 20.87
C TYR A 497 9.14 14.05 19.45
N VAL A 498 9.39 15.26 18.93
CA VAL A 498 9.66 15.49 17.50
C VAL A 498 11.15 15.41 17.18
N LYS A 499 12.01 16.01 18.00
CA LYS A 499 13.46 16.07 17.75
C LYS A 499 14.24 16.22 19.05
N ASN A 500 15.37 15.55 19.15
CA ASN A 500 16.32 15.69 20.26
C ASN A 500 17.50 16.57 19.84
N ASN A 501 18.06 17.30 20.82
CA ASN A 501 19.16 18.24 20.62
C ASN A 501 20.55 17.60 20.47
N GLY A 502 20.67 16.29 20.69
CA GLY A 502 21.94 15.57 20.64
C GLY A 502 22.90 15.83 21.81
N GLN A 503 22.47 16.49 22.89
CA GLN A 503 23.37 16.96 23.97
C GLN A 503 23.42 16.01 25.16
N GLU A 504 22.30 15.40 25.55
CA GLU A 504 22.25 14.58 26.76
C GLU A 504 22.69 13.14 26.50
N ALA A 505 23.46 12.58 27.45
CA ALA A 505 23.79 11.16 27.44
C ALA A 505 22.65 10.27 27.95
N THR A 506 21.74 10.81 28.76
CA THR A 506 20.55 10.11 29.24
C THR A 506 19.35 11.01 29.01
N VAL A 507 18.33 10.50 28.32
CA VAL A 507 17.10 11.23 28.04
C VAL A 507 15.93 10.49 28.68
N THR A 508 15.17 11.17 29.55
CA THR A 508 13.91 10.66 30.09
C THR A 508 12.77 11.39 29.41
N ILE A 509 11.93 10.64 28.69
CA ILE A 509 10.77 11.18 28.00
C ILE A 509 9.64 11.37 29.05
N PRO A 510 9.01 12.55 29.14
CA PRO A 510 8.00 12.83 30.16
C PRO A 510 6.69 12.05 29.91
N GLU A 511 6.00 11.70 30.99
CA GLU A 511 4.65 11.11 30.92
C GLU A 511 3.69 11.99 30.12
N GLY A 512 2.79 11.34 29.38
CA GLY A 512 1.87 12.00 28.46
C GLY A 512 2.39 12.12 27.04
N VAL A 513 3.69 11.89 26.78
CA VAL A 513 4.17 11.70 25.40
C VAL A 513 3.63 10.38 24.85
N THR A 514 2.94 10.42 23.72
CA THR A 514 2.30 9.27 23.07
C THR A 514 3.12 8.68 21.93
N MET A 515 4.03 9.48 21.35
CA MET A 515 4.79 9.09 20.17
C MET A 515 6.21 9.64 20.20
N ILE A 516 7.18 8.80 19.84
CA ILE A 516 8.51 9.25 19.41
C ILE A 516 8.46 9.37 17.89
N TYR A 517 8.60 10.58 17.37
CA TYR A 517 8.44 10.86 15.95
C TYR A 517 9.58 10.27 15.12
N GLU A 518 9.37 10.17 13.81
CA GLU A 518 10.41 9.74 12.88
C GLU A 518 11.67 10.60 13.04
N ASN A 519 12.84 9.98 12.89
CA ASN A 519 14.14 10.64 12.99
C ASN A 519 14.41 11.43 14.29
N ALA A 520 13.59 11.33 15.34
CA ALA A 520 13.65 12.21 16.51
C ALA A 520 15.02 12.25 17.20
N PHE A 521 15.71 11.12 17.27
CA PHE A 521 17.06 10.96 17.82
C PHE A 521 18.10 10.60 16.74
N ARG A 522 17.75 10.69 15.46
CA ARG A 522 18.63 10.24 14.36
C ARG A 522 20.02 10.87 14.45
N ASN A 523 21.04 10.02 14.32
CA ASN A 523 22.45 10.34 14.45
C ASN A 523 22.89 10.91 15.81
N ASN A 524 22.13 10.75 16.90
CA ASN A 524 22.58 11.22 18.21
C ASN A 524 23.81 10.42 18.70
N GLN A 525 24.98 11.09 18.68
CA GLN A 525 26.27 10.50 19.05
C GLN A 525 26.60 10.64 20.55
N ASN A 526 25.71 11.20 21.38
CA ASN A 526 25.91 11.36 22.82
C ASN A 526 25.00 10.46 23.65
N LEU A 527 23.80 10.15 23.16
CA LEU A 527 22.80 9.32 23.83
C LEU A 527 23.34 7.94 24.17
N ARG A 528 23.22 7.56 25.44
CA ARG A 528 23.56 6.25 26.00
C ARG A 528 22.35 5.52 26.55
N GLU A 529 21.35 6.24 27.02
CA GLU A 529 20.15 5.67 27.62
C GLU A 529 18.94 6.53 27.28
N VAL A 530 17.85 5.89 26.88
CA VAL A 530 16.53 6.53 26.74
C VAL A 530 15.51 5.78 27.57
N ARG A 531 14.73 6.53 28.37
CA ARG A 531 13.64 5.99 29.18
C ARG A 531 12.31 6.47 28.63
N LEU A 532 11.47 5.52 28.19
CA LEU A 532 10.16 5.81 27.62
C LEU A 532 9.08 5.68 28.71
N PRO A 533 8.07 6.58 28.75
CA PRO A 533 6.92 6.44 29.63
C PRO A 533 5.94 5.39 29.06
N SER A 534 5.04 4.90 29.91
CA SER A 534 4.00 3.93 29.50
C SER A 534 3.00 4.48 28.48
N SER A 535 2.92 5.81 28.33
CA SER A 535 2.04 6.45 27.37
C SER A 535 2.52 6.36 25.91
N VAL A 536 3.80 6.03 25.66
CA VAL A 536 4.34 5.92 24.30
C VAL A 536 3.84 4.64 23.65
N TYR A 537 2.99 4.77 22.63
CA TYR A 537 2.46 3.63 21.88
C TYR A 537 3.18 3.38 20.55
N LEU A 538 3.91 4.38 20.02
CA LEU A 538 4.63 4.29 18.75
C LEU A 538 6.04 4.89 18.86
N ILE A 539 7.03 4.12 18.40
CA ILE A 539 8.35 4.63 17.99
C ILE A 539 8.37 4.69 16.46
N GLY A 540 8.54 5.89 15.90
CA GLY A 540 8.49 6.13 14.46
C GLY A 540 9.73 5.66 13.70
N ASP A 541 9.65 5.76 12.37
CA ASP A 541 10.70 5.31 11.46
C ASP A 541 12.02 6.05 11.70
N SER A 542 13.13 5.32 11.69
CA SER A 542 14.48 5.86 11.91
C SER A 542 14.63 6.69 13.20
N ALA A 543 13.71 6.55 14.18
CA ALA A 543 13.67 7.41 15.37
C ALA A 543 15.01 7.49 16.10
N PHE A 544 15.73 6.38 16.24
CA PHE A 544 17.06 6.26 16.84
C PHE A 544 18.13 5.81 15.84
N PHE A 545 17.89 5.98 14.53
CA PHE A 545 18.85 5.58 13.50
C PHE A 545 20.24 6.14 13.79
N ASN A 546 21.26 5.27 13.78
CA ASN A 546 22.67 5.62 13.97
C ASN A 546 22.99 6.30 15.33
N CYS A 547 22.25 5.99 16.40
CA CYS A 547 22.60 6.34 17.78
C CYS A 547 23.69 5.42 18.34
N LYS A 548 24.91 5.55 17.84
CA LYS A 548 26.00 4.58 18.06
C LYS A 548 26.39 4.32 19.52
N ARG A 549 26.07 5.22 20.46
CA ARG A 549 26.39 5.08 21.89
C ARG A 549 25.21 4.62 22.75
N LEU A 550 24.02 4.51 22.18
CA LEU A 550 22.82 4.07 22.88
C LEU A 550 23.04 2.63 23.33
N LYS A 551 23.07 2.41 24.64
CA LYS A 551 23.34 1.11 25.28
C LYS A 551 22.08 0.41 25.74
N THR A 552 21.13 1.17 26.26
CA THR A 552 19.89 0.62 26.82
C THR A 552 18.69 1.47 26.41
N VAL A 553 17.58 0.79 26.12
CA VAL A 553 16.28 1.39 25.85
C VAL A 553 15.30 0.77 26.83
N GLU A 554 14.85 1.54 27.82
CA GLU A 554 13.81 1.07 28.73
C GLU A 554 12.45 1.28 28.05
N VAL A 555 11.92 0.21 27.47
CA VAL A 555 10.57 0.16 26.91
C VAL A 555 9.59 -0.23 28.02
N LYS A 556 8.39 0.38 28.02
CA LYS A 556 7.34 0.12 28.99
C LYS A 556 6.08 -0.45 28.32
N GLU A 557 5.23 -1.08 29.14
CA GLU A 557 3.88 -1.46 28.76
C GLU A 557 3.13 -0.29 28.14
N GLY A 558 2.44 -0.54 27.03
CA GLY A 558 1.76 0.46 26.21
C GLY A 558 2.36 0.60 24.81
N LEU A 559 3.65 0.27 24.61
CA LEU A 559 4.27 0.29 23.28
C LEU A 559 3.62 -0.75 22.36
N LYS A 560 3.10 -0.30 21.23
CA LYS A 560 2.40 -1.13 20.23
C LYS A 560 3.25 -1.42 19.00
N SER A 561 4.04 -0.45 18.55
CA SER A 561 4.79 -0.58 17.29
C SER A 561 6.15 0.10 17.33
N ILE A 562 7.11 -0.54 16.67
CA ILE A 562 8.45 0.00 16.38
C ILE A 562 8.60 0.15 14.86
N GLY A 563 8.93 1.37 14.44
CA GLY A 563 9.03 1.81 13.06
C GLY A 563 10.18 1.19 12.27
N GLU A 564 10.16 1.40 10.95
CA GLU A 564 11.20 0.93 10.04
C GLU A 564 12.54 1.59 10.36
N GLU A 565 13.62 0.80 10.41
CA GLU A 565 14.97 1.26 10.76
C GLU A 565 15.10 1.98 12.12
N ALA A 566 14.12 1.86 13.03
CA ALA A 566 14.02 2.69 14.23
C ALA A 566 15.30 2.72 15.07
N PHE A 567 16.00 1.61 15.27
CA PHE A 567 17.27 1.49 15.99
C PHE A 567 18.43 1.06 15.09
N ARG A 568 18.28 1.13 13.75
CA ARG A 568 19.33 0.70 12.83
C ARG A 568 20.66 1.39 13.11
N HIS A 569 21.77 0.65 13.11
CA HIS A 569 23.11 1.12 13.46
C HIS A 569 23.29 1.64 14.91
N CYS A 570 22.43 1.26 15.86
CA CYS A 570 22.70 1.43 17.29
C CYS A 570 23.72 0.39 17.79
N ILE A 571 24.97 0.51 17.36
CA ILE A 571 26.01 -0.51 17.53
C ILE A 571 26.36 -0.84 18.99
N SER A 572 26.05 0.04 19.95
CA SER A 572 26.30 -0.18 21.38
C SER A 572 25.09 -0.71 22.14
N LEU A 573 23.93 -0.90 21.50
CA LEU A 573 22.70 -1.34 22.17
C LEU A 573 22.93 -2.77 22.66
N GLU A 574 22.96 -2.98 23.97
CA GLU A 574 23.34 -4.27 24.59
C GLU A 574 22.11 -5.14 24.87
N SER A 575 21.00 -4.50 25.29
CA SER A 575 19.77 -5.20 25.63
C SER A 575 18.49 -4.49 25.22
N ILE A 576 17.44 -5.28 24.95
CA ILE A 576 16.07 -4.80 24.76
C ILE A 576 15.03 -5.77 25.31
N LEU A 577 14.14 -5.26 26.15
CA LEU A 577 13.02 -6.03 26.70
C LEU A 577 11.73 -5.55 26.04
N PHE A 578 11.06 -6.44 25.30
CA PHE A 578 9.81 -6.11 24.63
C PHE A 578 8.61 -6.30 25.60
N PRO A 579 7.70 -5.32 25.72
CA PRO A 579 6.52 -5.44 26.58
C PRO A 579 5.45 -6.35 25.95
N ASP A 580 4.52 -6.88 26.76
CA ASP A 580 3.41 -7.74 26.28
C ASP A 580 2.47 -6.99 25.33
N SER A 581 2.49 -5.66 25.37
CA SER A 581 1.68 -4.80 24.51
C SER A 581 2.17 -4.71 23.05
N ILE A 582 3.40 -5.14 22.74
CA ILE A 582 4.01 -4.98 21.42
C ILE A 582 3.29 -5.83 20.38
N GLU A 583 2.89 -5.24 19.26
CA GLU A 583 2.16 -5.94 18.20
C GLU A 583 2.99 -6.03 16.91
N LYS A 584 3.87 -5.06 16.67
CA LYS A 584 4.58 -4.93 15.40
C LYS A 584 6.00 -4.38 15.55
N ILE A 585 6.95 -5.02 14.87
CA ILE A 585 8.32 -4.55 14.73
C ILE A 585 8.65 -4.53 13.24
N GLN A 586 8.82 -3.34 12.66
CA GLN A 586 8.98 -3.18 11.21
C GLN A 586 10.39 -3.52 10.72
N SER A 587 10.55 -3.52 9.40
CA SER A 587 11.77 -3.95 8.72
C SER A 587 13.00 -3.20 9.22
N TYR A 588 14.12 -3.91 9.32
CA TYR A 588 15.42 -3.36 9.73
C TYR A 588 15.45 -2.61 11.08
N ALA A 589 14.43 -2.77 11.94
CA ALA A 589 14.30 -1.97 13.16
C ALA A 589 15.53 -2.05 14.09
N PHE A 590 16.22 -3.20 14.16
CA PHE A 590 17.43 -3.41 14.96
C PHE A 590 18.63 -3.84 14.09
N ALA A 591 18.60 -3.52 12.79
CA ALA A 591 19.68 -3.89 11.90
C ALA A 591 20.99 -3.21 12.33
N GLU A 592 22.11 -3.93 12.33
CA GLU A 592 23.45 -3.48 12.69
C GLU A 592 23.57 -3.03 14.16
N CYS A 593 22.71 -3.54 15.05
CA CYS A 593 22.85 -3.44 16.51
C CYS A 593 23.87 -4.45 17.04
N ARG A 594 25.15 -4.25 16.69
CA ARG A 594 26.24 -5.23 16.88
C ARG A 594 26.50 -5.70 18.32
N SER A 595 26.13 -4.91 19.34
CA SER A 595 26.31 -5.31 20.74
C SER A 595 25.08 -6.01 21.34
N LEU A 596 23.99 -6.15 20.58
CA LEU A 596 22.71 -6.62 21.11
C LEU A 596 22.79 -8.11 21.40
N SER A 597 22.81 -8.46 22.69
CA SER A 597 23.04 -9.82 23.16
C SER A 597 22.00 -10.31 24.16
N GLU A 598 21.25 -9.40 24.79
CA GLU A 598 20.17 -9.72 25.71
C GLU A 598 18.83 -9.19 25.17
N TYR A 599 17.91 -10.10 24.84
CA TYR A 599 16.58 -9.74 24.38
C TYR A 599 15.54 -10.68 24.98
N GLN A 600 14.34 -10.16 25.23
CA GLN A 600 13.20 -10.96 25.69
C GLN A 600 11.96 -10.60 24.87
N PHE A 601 11.40 -11.60 24.19
CA PHE A 601 10.10 -11.49 23.53
C PHE A 601 8.97 -11.88 24.51
N PRO A 602 7.83 -11.20 24.47
CA PRO A 602 6.63 -11.61 25.18
C PRO A 602 5.98 -12.84 24.53
N GLU A 603 4.95 -13.38 25.18
CA GLU A 603 4.23 -14.58 24.69
C GLU A 603 3.28 -14.28 23.52
N ASN A 604 2.86 -13.03 23.34
CA ASN A 604 1.89 -12.65 22.32
C ASN A 604 2.49 -12.67 20.90
N ASP A 605 1.62 -12.75 19.89
CA ASP A 605 2.02 -12.67 18.50
C ASP A 605 2.54 -11.29 18.10
N ILE A 606 3.72 -11.28 17.47
CA ILE A 606 4.38 -10.09 16.97
C ILE A 606 4.51 -10.20 15.44
N GLU A 607 4.03 -9.19 14.73
CA GLU A 607 4.29 -9.03 13.30
C GLU A 607 5.72 -8.47 13.10
N PHE A 608 6.62 -9.32 12.58
CA PHE A 608 7.98 -8.93 12.21
C PHE A 608 8.06 -8.50 10.74
N GLY A 609 8.71 -7.37 10.49
CA GLY A 609 9.16 -6.96 9.17
C GLY A 609 10.38 -7.77 8.72
N GLU A 610 10.93 -7.40 7.58
CA GLU A 610 12.10 -8.07 7.01
C GLU A 610 13.38 -7.60 7.71
N ASN A 611 14.33 -8.51 7.92
CA ASN A 611 15.71 -8.19 8.32
C ASN A 611 15.81 -7.39 9.64
N VAL A 612 14.88 -7.62 10.57
CA VAL A 612 14.75 -6.87 11.82
C VAL A 612 16.07 -6.82 12.60
N PHE A 613 16.80 -7.93 12.68
CA PHE A 613 18.07 -8.06 13.42
C PHE A 613 19.27 -8.32 12.51
N TYR A 614 19.20 -7.91 11.24
CA TYR A 614 20.30 -8.09 10.27
C TYR A 614 21.60 -7.45 10.79
N GLY A 615 22.73 -8.17 10.79
CA GLY A 615 24.03 -7.61 11.19
C GLY A 615 24.20 -7.35 12.70
N VAL A 616 23.37 -7.95 13.54
CA VAL A 616 23.68 -8.11 14.98
C VAL A 616 24.87 -9.09 15.09
N GLU A 617 25.81 -8.85 16.00
CA GLU A 617 27.03 -9.66 16.22
C GLU A 617 26.98 -10.32 17.61
N GLN A 618 27.74 -11.40 17.82
CA GLN A 618 27.78 -12.09 19.11
C GLN A 618 28.35 -11.21 20.23
N GLY A 619 27.60 -11.09 21.33
CA GLY A 619 28.15 -10.60 22.59
C GLY A 619 29.19 -11.56 23.15
N ASN A 620 30.25 -11.04 23.77
CA ASN A 620 31.38 -11.80 24.34
C ASN A 620 31.04 -12.73 25.54
N ALA A 621 29.79 -13.18 25.70
CA ALA A 621 29.37 -14.08 26.78
C ALA A 621 29.01 -15.44 26.20
N GLY A 622 29.74 -16.47 26.62
CA GLY A 622 29.73 -17.80 26.02
C GLY A 622 28.44 -18.59 26.15
N GLU A 623 28.44 -19.67 25.37
CA GLU A 623 27.50 -20.81 25.34
C GLU A 623 26.11 -20.51 24.74
N PHE A 624 26.08 -20.45 23.39
CA PHE A 624 24.91 -20.51 22.49
C PHE A 624 23.99 -19.28 22.43
N ASN A 625 24.16 -18.42 21.41
CA ASN A 625 23.15 -17.43 21.00
C ASN A 625 23.29 -16.95 19.53
N GLU A 626 23.66 -17.83 18.60
CA GLU A 626 23.67 -17.54 17.15
C GLU A 626 22.26 -17.39 16.55
N PHE A 627 21.22 -17.81 17.26
CA PHE A 627 19.86 -17.87 16.73
C PHE A 627 18.94 -17.00 17.55
N ILE A 628 18.27 -16.05 16.90
CA ILE A 628 17.22 -15.24 17.52
C ILE A 628 15.89 -15.94 17.27
N VAL A 629 15.36 -16.56 18.33
CA VAL A 629 14.07 -17.25 18.32
C VAL A 629 13.04 -16.40 19.06
N ALA A 630 12.02 -15.95 18.33
CA ALA A 630 10.88 -15.23 18.86
C ALA A 630 9.77 -16.19 19.33
N ASN A 631 8.65 -15.60 19.74
CA ASN A 631 7.46 -16.29 20.20
C ASN A 631 6.99 -17.39 19.21
N HIS A 632 6.28 -18.40 19.74
CA HIS A 632 5.88 -19.60 19.00
C HIS A 632 7.05 -20.34 18.34
N ASN A 633 8.23 -20.30 18.96
CA ASN A 633 9.43 -20.99 18.49
C ASN A 633 9.83 -20.61 17.05
N THR A 634 9.60 -19.35 16.67
CA THR A 634 9.92 -18.85 15.33
C THR A 634 11.34 -18.30 15.29
N LEU A 635 12.22 -18.94 14.52
CA LEU A 635 13.55 -18.40 14.22
C LEU A 635 13.40 -17.19 13.29
N ILE A 636 13.86 -16.02 13.73
CA ILE A 636 13.70 -14.75 13.01
C ILE A 636 15.03 -14.11 12.57
N ALA A 637 16.16 -14.55 13.12
CA ALA A 637 17.48 -14.15 12.63
C ALA A 637 18.56 -15.16 13.02
N TYR A 638 19.63 -15.19 12.22
CA TYR A 638 20.90 -15.85 12.51
C TYR A 638 21.99 -14.77 12.69
N VAL A 639 22.65 -14.81 13.85
CA VAL A 639 23.68 -13.88 14.34
C VAL A 639 25.03 -14.57 14.20
N ASP A 640 25.82 -14.09 13.24
CA ASP A 640 27.00 -14.75 12.71
C ASP A 640 28.16 -14.91 13.73
N SER A 641 28.81 -16.09 13.69
CA SER A 641 30.18 -16.37 14.14
C SER A 641 30.98 -16.97 12.98
N ALA A 642 32.20 -16.48 12.77
CA ALA A 642 33.02 -16.80 11.59
C ALA A 642 33.08 -18.28 11.15
N ASN A 643 32.98 -18.51 9.82
CA ASN A 643 33.27 -19.76 9.08
C ASN A 643 33.08 -21.07 9.87
N GLU A 644 31.84 -21.56 9.92
CA GLU A 644 31.52 -22.81 10.61
C GLU A 644 31.44 -24.01 9.66
N GLU A 645 32.09 -25.12 10.04
CA GLU A 645 32.00 -26.39 9.31
C GLU A 645 30.60 -27.00 9.42
N GLU A 646 29.89 -26.79 10.54
CA GLU A 646 28.54 -27.29 10.76
C GLU A 646 27.68 -26.32 11.58
N ILE A 647 26.50 -25.96 11.09
CA ILE A 647 25.50 -25.16 11.81
C ILE A 647 24.29 -26.04 12.13
N ARG A 648 23.80 -26.01 13.37
CA ARG A 648 22.62 -26.78 13.79
C ARG A 648 21.55 -25.87 14.37
N ILE A 649 20.43 -25.72 13.66
CA ILE A 649 19.28 -24.95 14.17
C ILE A 649 18.77 -25.62 15.46
N PRO A 650 18.41 -24.85 16.51
CA PRO A 650 18.00 -25.43 17.79
C PRO A 650 16.76 -26.30 17.68
N LYS A 651 16.74 -27.43 18.39
CA LYS A 651 15.60 -28.37 18.43
C LYS A 651 14.31 -27.77 19.01
N GLY A 652 14.37 -26.60 19.62
CA GLY A 652 13.17 -25.88 20.07
C GLY A 652 12.44 -25.18 18.92
N VAL A 653 13.11 -24.89 17.80
CA VAL A 653 12.54 -24.12 16.69
C VAL A 653 11.48 -24.93 15.95
N GLU A 654 10.31 -24.31 15.74
CA GLU A 654 9.19 -24.89 15.00
C GLU A 654 8.96 -24.21 13.65
N LYS A 655 9.48 -22.99 13.45
CA LYS A 655 9.33 -22.23 12.20
C LYS A 655 10.58 -21.43 11.89
N ILE A 656 11.00 -21.39 10.63
CA ILE A 656 12.05 -20.47 10.14
C ILE A 656 11.36 -19.33 9.38
N GLY A 657 11.57 -18.10 9.86
CA GLY A 657 11.00 -16.87 9.34
C GLY A 657 11.53 -16.45 7.96
N LEU A 658 11.08 -15.30 7.48
CA LEU A 658 11.60 -14.67 6.26
C LEU A 658 13.04 -14.19 6.49
N ASN A 659 13.92 -14.37 5.51
CA ASN A 659 15.24 -13.74 5.45
C ASN A 659 16.13 -13.95 6.70
N VAL A 660 16.02 -15.10 7.35
CA VAL A 660 16.75 -15.43 8.58
C VAL A 660 18.25 -15.50 8.37
N PHE A 661 18.69 -16.06 7.23
CA PHE A 661 20.10 -16.25 6.89
C PHE A 661 20.47 -15.38 5.68
N GLN A 662 21.22 -14.30 5.90
CA GLN A 662 21.56 -13.30 4.89
C GLN A 662 23.04 -12.90 4.91
N THR A 663 23.93 -13.65 4.24
CA THR A 663 25.38 -13.34 4.19
C THR A 663 26.13 -14.11 3.09
N TYR A 664 27.28 -13.62 2.60
CA TYR A 664 28.21 -14.35 1.71
C TYR A 664 29.19 -15.28 2.49
N HIS A 665 28.69 -16.15 3.36
CA HIS A 665 29.53 -17.00 4.22
C HIS A 665 29.49 -18.48 3.83
N ILE A 666 30.68 -19.11 3.92
CA ILE A 666 30.87 -20.54 3.68
C ILE A 666 30.42 -21.31 4.92
N ILE A 667 29.27 -21.94 4.82
CA ILE A 667 28.78 -22.91 5.80
C ILE A 667 29.08 -24.28 5.22
N GLY A 668 29.74 -25.16 5.99
CA GLY A 668 29.95 -26.53 5.54
C GLY A 668 28.61 -27.28 5.44
N THR A 669 28.03 -27.67 6.57
CA THR A 669 26.73 -28.35 6.62
C THR A 669 25.74 -27.64 7.54
N LEU A 670 24.55 -27.32 7.02
CA LEU A 670 23.43 -26.80 7.81
C LEU A 670 22.47 -27.95 8.16
N TYR A 671 22.16 -28.10 9.45
CA TYR A 671 21.16 -29.04 9.95
C TYR A 671 19.90 -28.31 10.41
N ILE A 672 18.76 -28.69 9.85
CA ILE A 672 17.43 -28.20 10.21
C ILE A 672 16.70 -29.32 10.97
N PRO A 673 16.36 -29.14 12.26
CA PRO A 673 15.80 -30.20 13.08
C PRO A 673 14.36 -30.53 12.70
N GLY A 674 13.93 -31.75 13.00
CA GLY A 674 12.58 -32.24 12.67
C GLY A 674 11.44 -31.52 13.41
N THR A 675 11.77 -30.69 14.39
CA THR A 675 10.83 -29.80 15.07
C THR A 675 10.37 -28.65 14.18
N VAL A 676 11.20 -28.19 13.24
CA VAL A 676 10.86 -27.15 12.27
C VAL A 676 9.78 -27.69 11.33
N LYS A 677 8.55 -27.19 11.43
CA LYS A 677 7.43 -27.58 10.57
C LYS A 677 7.41 -26.80 9.26
N THR A 678 7.83 -25.55 9.30
CA THR A 678 7.76 -24.64 8.16
C THR A 678 9.04 -23.82 8.00
N ILE A 679 9.55 -23.80 6.78
CA ILE A 679 10.60 -22.88 6.32
C ILE A 679 9.93 -21.86 5.38
N GLN A 680 9.99 -20.56 5.68
CA GLN A 680 9.31 -19.54 4.87
C GLN A 680 10.07 -19.17 3.57
N ILE A 681 9.44 -18.34 2.74
CA ILE A 681 10.04 -17.82 1.50
C ILE A 681 11.26 -16.97 1.80
N GLY A 682 12.35 -17.18 1.06
CA GLY A 682 13.57 -16.40 1.22
C GLY A 682 14.25 -16.56 2.58
N SER A 683 13.90 -17.59 3.39
CA SER A 683 14.51 -17.83 4.70
C SER A 683 16.05 -17.84 4.64
N PHE A 684 16.61 -18.25 3.51
CA PHE A 684 18.03 -18.21 3.20
C PHE A 684 18.23 -17.41 1.91
N GLU A 685 18.88 -16.25 2.01
CA GLU A 685 19.11 -15.32 0.91
C GLU A 685 20.62 -15.02 0.79
N TYR A 686 21.27 -15.57 -0.25
CA TYR A 686 22.72 -15.51 -0.53
C TYR A 686 23.72 -16.33 0.33
N PRO A 687 23.36 -17.26 1.26
CA PRO A 687 24.39 -17.99 2.01
C PRO A 687 25.16 -19.02 1.17
N GLU A 688 26.46 -19.13 1.41
CA GLU A 688 27.31 -20.12 0.75
C GLU A 688 27.32 -21.45 1.52
N ILE A 689 26.21 -22.19 1.50
CA ILE A 689 26.09 -23.45 2.26
C ILE A 689 26.49 -24.63 1.38
N SER A 690 27.43 -25.48 1.79
CA SER A 690 27.87 -26.63 0.98
C SER A 690 26.81 -27.74 0.97
N ASN A 691 26.28 -28.09 2.13
CA ASN A 691 25.29 -29.16 2.29
C ASN A 691 24.17 -28.74 3.26
N ILE A 692 22.93 -29.08 2.94
CA ILE A 692 21.78 -28.81 3.81
C ILE A 692 21.11 -30.15 4.16
N ILE A 693 20.85 -30.39 5.44
CA ILE A 693 20.22 -31.61 5.93
C ILE A 693 18.97 -31.25 6.72
N LEU A 694 17.81 -31.68 6.21
CA LEU A 694 16.53 -31.59 6.90
C LEU A 694 16.29 -32.91 7.64
N GLU A 695 16.06 -32.84 8.95
CA GLU A 695 15.72 -34.01 9.75
C GLU A 695 14.25 -34.40 9.58
N ASN A 696 13.97 -35.69 9.79
CA ASN A 696 12.61 -36.21 9.74
C ASN A 696 11.70 -35.49 10.74
N GLY A 697 10.60 -34.94 10.25
CA GLY A 697 9.66 -34.10 11.00
C GLY A 697 9.42 -32.73 10.35
N VAL A 698 10.33 -32.28 9.47
CA VAL A 698 10.11 -31.11 8.60
C VAL A 698 9.00 -31.40 7.60
N LYS A 699 8.01 -30.50 7.49
CA LYS A 699 6.81 -30.71 6.68
C LYS A 699 6.76 -29.84 5.42
N GLU A 700 7.10 -28.56 5.55
CA GLU A 700 6.89 -27.58 4.49
C GLU A 700 8.11 -26.71 4.21
N ILE A 701 8.47 -26.60 2.94
CA ILE A 701 9.53 -25.71 2.45
C ILE A 701 8.91 -24.67 1.51
N GLY A 702 9.01 -23.39 1.90
CA GLY A 702 8.49 -22.23 1.18
C GLY A 702 9.23 -21.95 -0.13
N ASN A 703 8.61 -21.12 -0.99
CA ASN A 703 9.18 -20.81 -2.30
C ASN A 703 10.49 -20.05 -2.13
N LEU A 704 11.51 -20.40 -2.90
CA LEU A 704 12.85 -19.83 -2.79
C LEU A 704 13.35 -19.83 -1.35
N ALA A 705 13.02 -20.86 -0.56
CA ALA A 705 13.54 -20.98 0.80
C ALA A 705 15.07 -20.86 0.80
N PHE A 706 15.74 -21.42 -0.21
CA PHE A 706 17.19 -21.33 -0.41
C PHE A 706 17.56 -20.39 -1.58
N TYR A 707 17.05 -19.17 -1.53
CA TYR A 707 17.30 -18.12 -2.54
C TYR A 707 18.80 -17.78 -2.64
N HIS A 708 19.35 -17.84 -3.86
CA HIS A 708 20.79 -17.61 -4.12
C HIS A 708 21.78 -18.41 -3.25
N CYS A 709 21.37 -19.52 -2.63
CA CYS A 709 22.27 -20.38 -1.89
C CYS A 709 23.25 -21.09 -2.85
N THR A 710 24.55 -21.18 -2.51
CA THR A 710 25.55 -21.83 -3.37
C THR A 710 25.49 -23.36 -3.34
N THR A 711 24.67 -23.95 -2.46
CA THR A 711 24.61 -25.39 -2.18
C THR A 711 24.63 -26.31 -3.39
N ASP A 712 25.37 -27.40 -3.23
CA ASP A 712 25.48 -28.50 -4.19
C ASP A 712 24.59 -29.68 -3.78
N LYS A 713 24.15 -29.76 -2.52
CA LYS A 713 23.37 -30.88 -2.00
C LYS A 713 22.37 -30.49 -0.91
N ILE A 714 21.14 -30.94 -1.08
CA ILE A 714 20.07 -30.83 -0.07
C ILE A 714 19.53 -32.23 0.22
N THR A 715 19.61 -32.65 1.48
CA THR A 715 18.99 -33.89 1.98
C THR A 715 17.61 -33.56 2.52
N ILE A 716 16.57 -34.09 1.87
CA ILE A 716 15.17 -33.83 2.19
C ILE A 716 14.51 -35.14 2.66
N PRO A 717 13.94 -35.18 3.88
CA PRO A 717 13.36 -36.38 4.47
C PRO A 717 11.95 -36.66 3.92
N ASN A 718 11.46 -37.88 4.12
CA ASN A 718 10.13 -38.28 3.69
C ASN A 718 8.98 -37.54 4.38
N SER A 719 9.21 -36.93 5.54
CA SER A 719 8.21 -36.11 6.22
C SER A 719 7.86 -34.84 5.47
N VAL A 720 8.67 -34.40 4.49
CA VAL A 720 8.37 -33.21 3.71
C VAL A 720 7.20 -33.54 2.79
N GLU A 721 6.09 -32.86 3.03
CA GLU A 721 4.82 -33.03 2.32
C GLU A 721 4.62 -31.93 1.27
N LYS A 722 5.36 -30.80 1.38
CA LYS A 722 5.28 -29.68 0.43
C LYS A 722 6.63 -28.98 0.22
N ILE A 723 6.94 -28.74 -1.05
CA ILE A 723 7.98 -27.81 -1.52
C ILE A 723 7.30 -26.87 -2.52
N GLU A 724 7.33 -25.56 -2.28
CA GLU A 724 6.76 -24.56 -3.20
C GLU A 724 7.63 -24.34 -4.45
N SER A 725 7.13 -23.57 -5.43
CA SER A 725 7.57 -23.57 -6.85
C SER A 725 9.06 -23.82 -7.14
N LEU A 726 9.98 -23.07 -6.53
CA LEU A 726 11.43 -23.25 -6.69
C LEU A 726 12.09 -23.39 -5.33
N LEU A 727 12.95 -24.39 -5.14
CA LEU A 727 13.68 -24.60 -3.89
C LEU A 727 14.86 -23.62 -3.74
N VAL A 728 15.57 -23.39 -4.84
CA VAL A 728 16.75 -22.52 -4.96
C VAL A 728 16.61 -21.57 -6.16
N TRP A 729 17.26 -20.40 -6.10
CA TRP A 729 17.45 -19.53 -7.27
C TRP A 729 18.90 -19.69 -7.77
N LYS A 730 19.10 -20.54 -8.76
CA LYS A 730 20.35 -20.65 -9.54
C LYS A 730 19.99 -20.47 -11.01
N LYS A 731 20.90 -19.88 -11.79
CA LYS A 731 20.80 -19.78 -13.26
C LYS A 731 20.59 -21.16 -13.92
N ASN A 732 21.02 -22.24 -13.24
CA ASN A 732 20.70 -23.64 -13.54
C ASN A 732 20.38 -24.41 -12.24
N ILE A 733 19.10 -24.65 -11.93
CA ILE A 733 18.67 -25.51 -10.80
C ILE A 733 19.19 -26.97 -10.87
N ARG A 734 19.68 -27.38 -12.05
CA ARG A 734 20.22 -28.72 -12.34
C ARG A 734 21.52 -29.03 -11.61
N ASP A 735 22.21 -28.00 -11.12
CA ASP A 735 23.52 -28.12 -10.47
C ASP A 735 23.39 -28.52 -8.99
N VAL A 736 22.17 -28.63 -8.46
CA VAL A 736 21.91 -29.12 -7.09
C VAL A 736 21.52 -30.59 -7.11
N VAL A 737 22.04 -31.36 -6.15
CA VAL A 737 21.65 -32.75 -5.89
C VAL A 737 20.62 -32.79 -4.76
N ILE A 738 19.45 -33.36 -5.02
CA ILE A 738 18.47 -33.67 -3.98
C ILE A 738 18.68 -35.11 -3.52
N ALA A 739 19.11 -35.28 -2.27
CA ALA A 739 19.17 -36.57 -1.62
C ALA A 739 17.85 -36.86 -0.90
N CYS A 740 17.16 -37.91 -1.32
CA CYS A 740 15.83 -38.28 -0.83
C CYS A 740 15.56 -39.77 -1.02
N GLU A 741 14.51 -40.29 -0.38
CA GLU A 741 14.08 -41.67 -0.60
C GLU A 741 13.24 -41.80 -1.87
N LYS A 742 13.23 -43.00 -2.44
CA LYS A 742 12.48 -43.31 -3.67
C LYS A 742 10.98 -43.13 -3.44
N ASN A 743 10.30 -42.46 -4.37
CA ASN A 743 8.87 -42.14 -4.32
C ASN A 743 8.46 -41.14 -3.21
N SER A 744 9.41 -40.48 -2.55
CA SER A 744 9.12 -39.37 -1.63
C SER A 744 8.60 -38.13 -2.38
N PHE A 745 8.01 -37.17 -1.66
CA PHE A 745 7.61 -35.89 -2.27
C PHE A 745 8.81 -35.18 -2.92
N ALA A 746 9.96 -35.18 -2.23
CA ALA A 746 11.21 -34.63 -2.74
C ALA A 746 11.68 -35.33 -4.02
N TYR A 747 11.50 -36.65 -4.13
CA TYR A 747 11.81 -37.43 -5.34
C TYR A 747 10.96 -36.98 -6.53
N GLU A 748 9.64 -36.87 -6.34
CA GLU A 748 8.73 -36.40 -7.40
C GLU A 748 8.99 -34.93 -7.78
N TYR A 749 9.27 -34.08 -6.79
CA TYR A 749 9.66 -32.68 -7.01
C TYR A 749 10.93 -32.58 -7.85
N ALA A 750 11.99 -33.31 -7.49
CA ALA A 750 13.26 -33.31 -8.19
C ALA A 750 13.10 -33.78 -9.64
N LYS A 751 12.32 -34.85 -9.85
CA LYS A 751 12.03 -35.40 -11.17
C LYS A 751 11.27 -34.41 -12.07
N ARG A 752 10.23 -33.75 -11.55
CA ARG A 752 9.44 -32.75 -12.30
C ARG A 752 10.26 -31.54 -12.73
N ASN A 753 11.24 -31.14 -11.93
CA ASN A 753 12.09 -29.98 -12.19
C ASN A 753 13.43 -30.33 -12.87
N ASN A 754 13.64 -31.59 -13.27
CA ASN A 754 14.88 -32.08 -13.87
C ASN A 754 16.13 -31.84 -12.99
N ILE A 755 15.99 -32.04 -11.67
CA ILE A 755 17.07 -31.93 -10.69
C ILE A 755 17.75 -33.30 -10.50
N THR A 756 19.06 -33.31 -10.26
CA THR A 756 19.82 -34.55 -10.01
C THR A 756 19.38 -35.19 -8.70
N ILE A 757 19.08 -36.50 -8.72
CA ILE A 757 18.59 -37.26 -7.56
C ILE A 757 19.67 -38.20 -7.04
N GLN A 758 19.94 -38.14 -5.73
CA GLN A 758 20.69 -39.16 -5.02
C GLN A 758 19.73 -39.97 -4.14
N LEU A 759 19.51 -41.24 -4.47
CA LEU A 759 18.65 -42.11 -3.65
C LEU A 759 19.32 -42.41 -2.32
N GLN A 760 18.63 -42.14 -1.22
CA GLN A 760 18.99 -42.65 0.09
C GLN A 760 18.34 -44.02 0.31
N PHE A 761 19.17 -44.98 0.70
CA PHE A 761 18.74 -46.30 1.15
C PHE A 761 18.97 -46.31 2.66
N TYR A 762 17.89 -46.18 3.44
CA TYR A 762 17.92 -46.43 4.87
C TYR A 762 17.80 -47.93 5.15
#